data_AF-C6R9G5-F1
#
_entry.id   AF-C6R9G5-F1
#
_cell.length_a   1.000
_cell.length_b   1.000
_cell.length_c   1.000
_cell.angle_alpha   90.00
_cell.angle_beta   90.00
_cell.angle_gamma   90.00
#
_symmetry.space_group_name_H-M   'P 1'
#
loop_
_entity.id
_entity.type
_entity.pdbx_description
1 polymer ?
#
loop_
_entity_poly.entity_id
_entity_poly.type
_entity_poly.pdbx_seq_one_letter_code
_entity_poly.pdbx_strand_id
1 'polypeptide(L)'
;MEGVVTTGNDRFPVTGGEVSFTAVPGPAVLALISQGRAVDTIPILVGDVGTQTLRQVVSAAKVVDDATQREIEKLAAQAVDLVDSSVENALKAQDGATRAETAASNAKQFETSASTSASAAASSASKAATSVLNADKSATAAKRDADRAEQASKETIAQVEGDYATRPYVDSQTWDRGMLSSPVELLSLKPGQYGIFSSSVYKGMNLPGNSAGLLTVDYLDGPNGRIHGRFWWEYQDSTYGRICYSASSYNGNFRGWQPDNTWHKMPLTTSDKIVDLPPGRYPVTSKSVADALGLPWAGMGYLEMEWLGMSAYQRVDWWTGANPTHHWRISIYNKGWDAATWEHLHGAETSEAETDDGEENNYQLAGAEAAIEAMLTTNDPTISYEPDRAALVGDLKRREGPVHVGDAGALALVFDHGTTAFRDWVWPELKKRDLVGTMSLAPEIHLDEKGDSRHRATNDEIKAWVNDGLAIASHSGDHAGAKTTTDIYRQIVVSKQTLETKLDTKVDCWVQPGYSTSLGTYKGFGTGQNAIDYTASMAGRLLQQTYPVITGYVGDDYIYPMQELPVGVRRSLIEKKDTVAQVRDYVQQTAEKGLKHISFFHPYALPESSDIYATKKDYIDFLDLVAELRDAGKLKVLTLPQLAIAEK
;
A
#
# COMPACT_ATOMS: atom_id res chain seq x y z
N MET A 1 -45.81 80.50 -41.13
CA MET A 1 -45.57 81.27 -39.90
C MET A 1 -44.55 82.32 -40.23
N GLU A 2 -45.00 83.56 -40.36
CA GLU A 2 -44.16 84.74 -40.53
C GLU A 2 -43.57 85.08 -39.16
N GLY A 3 -42.25 84.92 -39.01
CA GLY A 3 -41.54 85.38 -37.82
C GLY A 3 -41.39 86.90 -37.86
N VAL A 4 -41.54 87.56 -36.71
CA VAL A 4 -41.06 88.93 -36.56
C VAL A 4 -39.52 88.86 -36.56
N VAL A 5 -38.93 89.28 -37.67
CA VAL A 5 -37.55 89.74 -37.72
C VAL A 5 -37.56 91.13 -37.09
N THR A 6 -37.00 91.30 -35.89
CA THR A 6 -36.77 92.62 -35.34
C THR A 6 -35.59 93.27 -36.07
N THR A 7 -35.87 93.92 -37.20
CA THR A 7 -34.92 94.88 -37.80
C THR A 7 -34.91 96.15 -36.95
N GLY A 8 -34.19 96.14 -35.82
CA GLY A 8 -33.74 97.34 -35.11
C GLY A 8 -34.80 98.29 -34.52
N ASN A 9 -34.86 98.36 -33.19
CA ASN A 9 -35.39 99.49 -32.40
C ASN A 9 -36.90 99.81 -32.47
N ASP A 10 -37.78 98.81 -32.34
CA ASP A 10 -39.16 99.11 -31.92
C ASP A 10 -39.17 99.51 -30.44
N ARG A 11 -39.36 100.81 -30.19
CA ARG A 11 -39.47 101.38 -28.83
C ARG A 11 -40.94 101.63 -28.51
N PHE A 12 -41.47 100.84 -27.58
CA PHE A 12 -42.82 101.04 -27.08
C PHE A 12 -42.78 101.96 -25.85
N PRO A 13 -43.52 103.09 -25.84
CA PRO A 13 -43.53 103.98 -24.70
C PRO A 13 -44.21 103.31 -23.49
N VAL A 14 -43.59 103.39 -22.33
CA VAL A 14 -44.23 103.01 -21.07
C VAL A 14 -45.11 104.16 -20.62
N THR A 15 -46.43 103.97 -20.62
CA THR A 15 -47.40 105.01 -20.24
C THR A 15 -48.16 104.53 -19.01
N GLY A 16 -48.16 105.31 -17.93
CA GLY A 16 -48.85 104.93 -16.69
C GLY A 16 -48.30 103.66 -16.01
N GLY A 17 -47.07 103.24 -16.34
CA GLY A 17 -46.47 102.00 -15.85
C GLY A 17 -46.80 100.76 -16.70
N GLU A 18 -47.53 100.93 -17.80
CA GLU A 18 -47.93 99.84 -18.69
C GLU A 18 -47.22 99.94 -20.04
N VAL A 19 -46.98 98.78 -20.65
CA VAL A 19 -46.45 98.65 -22.00
C VAL A 19 -47.24 97.57 -22.73
N SER A 20 -47.59 97.83 -23.99
CA SER A 20 -48.32 96.91 -24.85
C SER A 20 -47.65 96.85 -26.22
N PHE A 21 -47.37 95.65 -26.68
CA PHE A 21 -46.78 95.37 -27.98
C PHE A 21 -47.16 93.96 -28.42
N THR A 22 -47.12 93.72 -29.72
CA THR A 22 -47.33 92.40 -30.29
C THR A 22 -45.98 91.70 -30.44
N ALA A 23 -45.88 90.47 -29.98
CA ALA A 23 -44.71 89.62 -30.13
C ALA A 23 -45.13 88.25 -30.64
N VAL A 24 -44.27 87.63 -31.46
CA VAL A 24 -44.47 86.25 -31.90
C VAL A 24 -44.17 85.31 -30.73
N PRO A 25 -44.90 84.18 -30.60
CA PRO A 25 -44.59 83.17 -29.60
C PRO A 25 -43.12 82.71 -29.70
N GLY A 26 -42.44 82.64 -28.57
CA GLY A 26 -41.04 82.23 -28.47
C GLY A 26 -40.24 83.00 -27.41
N PRO A 27 -38.98 82.59 -27.18
CA PRO A 27 -38.07 83.30 -26.27
C PRO A 27 -37.71 84.68 -26.83
N ALA A 28 -37.78 85.71 -25.99
CA ALA A 28 -37.38 87.07 -26.34
C ALA A 28 -36.77 87.78 -25.13
N VAL A 29 -36.15 88.95 -25.37
CA VAL A 29 -35.58 89.79 -24.32
C VAL A 29 -36.18 91.17 -24.42
N LEU A 30 -36.76 91.65 -23.32
CA LEU A 30 -37.25 93.01 -23.19
C LEU A 30 -36.14 93.89 -22.62
N ALA A 31 -35.59 94.80 -23.43
CA ALA A 31 -34.62 95.78 -22.97
C ALA A 31 -35.33 97.04 -22.48
N LEU A 32 -35.13 97.40 -21.21
CA LEU A 32 -35.61 98.66 -20.65
C LEU A 32 -34.65 99.77 -21.07
N ILE A 33 -35.15 100.79 -21.77
CA ILE A 33 -34.34 101.93 -22.24
C ILE A 33 -34.71 103.19 -21.45
N SER A 34 -33.71 103.84 -20.85
CA SER A 34 -33.85 105.16 -20.21
C SER A 34 -32.76 106.10 -20.72
N GLN A 35 -33.14 107.35 -21.07
CA GLN A 35 -32.23 108.36 -21.64
C GLN A 35 -31.39 107.85 -22.83
N GLY A 36 -31.99 106.98 -23.66
CA GLY A 36 -31.34 106.44 -24.85
C GLY A 36 -30.34 105.31 -24.60
N ARG A 37 -30.16 104.84 -23.36
CA ARG A 37 -29.32 103.68 -23.00
C ARG A 37 -30.17 102.55 -22.43
N ALA A 38 -29.79 101.30 -22.73
CA ALA A 38 -30.37 100.15 -22.05
C ALA A 38 -29.94 100.17 -20.58
N VAL A 39 -30.92 100.16 -19.68
CA VAL A 39 -30.72 100.18 -18.22
C VAL A 39 -30.88 98.79 -17.60
N ASP A 40 -31.70 97.92 -18.21
CA ASP A 40 -31.86 96.53 -17.77
C ASP A 40 -32.41 95.67 -18.92
N THR A 41 -32.30 94.35 -18.80
CA THR A 41 -32.85 93.39 -19.76
C THR A 41 -33.61 92.30 -19.02
N ILE A 42 -34.86 92.06 -19.43
CA ILE A 42 -35.74 91.09 -18.81
C ILE A 42 -36.01 89.98 -19.83
N PRO A 43 -35.57 88.74 -19.58
CA PRO A 43 -35.96 87.59 -20.39
C PRO A 43 -37.47 87.36 -20.30
N ILE A 44 -38.10 87.12 -21.44
CA ILE A 44 -39.52 86.80 -21.56
C ILE A 44 -39.72 85.59 -22.46
N LEU A 45 -40.75 84.80 -22.19
CA LEU A 45 -41.18 83.70 -23.05
C LEU A 45 -42.63 83.95 -23.42
N VAL A 46 -42.84 84.36 -24.68
CA VAL A 46 -44.17 84.64 -25.22
C VAL A 46 -44.81 83.32 -25.64
N GLY A 47 -45.98 83.01 -25.08
CA GLY A 47 -46.74 81.81 -25.40
C GLY A 47 -47.69 82.01 -26.59
N ASP A 48 -48.21 80.91 -27.11
CA ASP A 48 -49.12 80.90 -28.26
C ASP A 48 -50.60 81.11 -27.85
N VAL A 49 -50.87 82.22 -27.16
CA VAL A 49 -52.23 82.60 -26.73
C VAL A 49 -52.49 84.06 -27.05
N GLY A 50 -53.76 84.43 -27.28
CA GLY A 50 -54.13 85.73 -27.85
C GLY A 50 -53.71 86.97 -27.04
N THR A 51 -53.54 86.88 -25.72
CA THR A 51 -52.99 87.97 -24.89
C THR A 51 -52.34 87.41 -23.63
N GLN A 52 -51.18 87.95 -23.25
CA GLN A 52 -50.48 87.60 -22.02
C GLN A 52 -49.97 88.86 -21.32
N THR A 53 -49.94 88.81 -19.99
CA THR A 53 -49.34 89.86 -19.17
C THR A 53 -47.82 89.72 -19.15
N LEU A 54 -47.11 90.84 -18.96
CA LEU A 54 -45.64 90.83 -18.83
C LEU A 54 -45.18 89.90 -17.70
N ARG A 55 -45.92 89.83 -16.60
CA ARG A 55 -45.64 88.90 -15.48
C ARG A 55 -45.66 87.44 -15.92
N GLN A 56 -46.64 87.04 -16.75
CA GLN A 56 -46.76 85.65 -17.21
C GLN A 56 -45.58 85.25 -18.09
N VAL A 57 -45.19 86.10 -19.03
CA VAL A 57 -44.07 85.81 -19.94
C VAL A 57 -42.71 85.86 -19.24
N VAL A 58 -42.52 86.72 -18.24
CA VAL A 58 -41.30 86.75 -17.39
C VAL A 58 -41.22 85.51 -16.49
N SER A 59 -42.32 85.12 -15.84
CA SER A 59 -42.36 83.91 -15.03
C SER A 59 -42.13 82.66 -15.87
N ALA A 60 -42.68 82.59 -17.08
CA ALA A 60 -42.45 81.49 -18.01
C ALA A 60 -40.97 81.39 -18.43
N ALA A 61 -40.29 82.52 -18.65
CA ALA A 61 -38.85 82.53 -18.95
C ALA A 61 -38.00 82.00 -17.78
N LYS A 62 -38.34 82.35 -16.53
CA LYS A 62 -37.65 81.84 -15.34
C LYS A 62 -37.79 80.32 -15.17
N VAL A 63 -38.97 79.78 -15.44
CA VAL A 63 -39.21 78.32 -15.37
C VAL A 63 -38.40 77.56 -16.42
N VAL A 64 -38.18 78.14 -17.61
CA VAL A 64 -37.36 77.54 -18.66
C VAL A 64 -35.86 77.58 -18.33
N ASP A 65 -35.40 78.64 -17.66
CA ASP A 65 -34.01 78.76 -17.21
C ASP A 65 -33.68 77.72 -16.12
N ASP A 66 -34.57 77.57 -15.12
CA ASP A 66 -34.46 76.54 -14.08
C ASP A 66 -34.46 75.11 -14.68
N ALA A 67 -35.26 74.86 -15.71
CA ALA A 67 -35.29 73.57 -16.42
C ALA A 67 -33.99 73.30 -17.17
N THR A 68 -33.39 74.34 -17.77
CA THR A 68 -32.10 74.26 -18.46
C THR A 68 -30.98 73.99 -17.46
N GLN A 69 -30.99 74.65 -16.30
CA GLN A 69 -30.03 74.40 -15.22
C GLN A 69 -30.10 72.94 -14.73
N ARG A 70 -31.31 72.40 -14.52
CA ARG A 70 -31.49 71.00 -14.10
C ARG A 70 -30.96 69.99 -15.11
N GLU A 71 -31.13 70.23 -16.41
CA GLU A 71 -30.56 69.35 -17.43
C GLU A 71 -29.03 69.46 -17.50
N ILE A 72 -28.45 70.65 -17.25
CA ILE A 72 -26.99 70.81 -17.12
C ILE A 72 -26.47 70.03 -15.89
N GLU A 73 -27.13 70.12 -14.74
CA GLU A 73 -26.77 69.37 -13.54
C GLU A 73 -26.86 67.86 -13.76
N LYS A 74 -27.88 67.39 -14.48
CA LYS A 74 -28.05 65.97 -14.85
C LYS A 74 -26.96 65.50 -15.81
N LEU A 75 -26.62 66.30 -16.83
CA LEU A 75 -25.53 65.99 -17.76
C LEU A 75 -24.16 65.98 -17.05
N ALA A 76 -23.95 66.89 -16.09
CA ALA A 76 -22.74 66.90 -15.27
C ALA A 76 -22.64 65.64 -14.39
N ALA A 77 -23.73 65.20 -13.76
CA ALA A 77 -23.77 63.95 -13.01
C ALA A 77 -23.48 62.73 -13.90
N GLN A 78 -24.11 62.65 -15.08
CA GLN A 78 -23.85 61.58 -16.05
C GLN A 78 -22.39 61.57 -16.54
N ALA A 79 -21.78 62.75 -16.72
CA ALA A 79 -20.38 62.85 -17.12
C ALA A 79 -19.43 62.34 -16.02
N VAL A 80 -19.73 62.63 -14.74
CA VAL A 80 -18.96 62.10 -13.59
C VAL A 80 -19.09 60.58 -13.52
N ASP A 81 -20.31 60.03 -13.61
CA ASP A 81 -20.54 58.58 -13.58
C ASP A 81 -19.81 57.85 -14.72
N LEU A 82 -19.77 58.45 -15.92
CA LEU A 82 -19.03 57.92 -17.07
C LEU A 82 -17.52 57.94 -16.85
N VAL A 83 -16.98 59.00 -16.24
CA VAL A 83 -15.56 59.09 -15.89
C VAL A 83 -15.20 58.03 -14.85
N ASP A 84 -15.99 57.88 -13.80
CA ASP A 84 -15.76 56.88 -12.75
C ASP A 84 -15.82 55.45 -13.32
N SER A 85 -16.82 55.17 -14.16
CA SER A 85 -16.94 53.88 -14.86
C SER A 85 -15.75 53.63 -15.80
N SER A 86 -15.24 54.67 -16.46
CA SER A 86 -14.07 54.55 -17.34
C SER A 86 -12.79 54.29 -16.55
N VAL A 87 -12.63 54.90 -15.36
CA VAL A 87 -11.50 54.65 -14.46
C VAL A 87 -11.55 53.22 -13.94
N GLU A 88 -12.72 52.74 -13.51
CA GLU A 88 -12.90 51.36 -13.05
C GLU A 88 -12.57 50.35 -14.15
N ASN A 89 -13.04 50.60 -15.38
CA ASN A 89 -12.72 49.75 -16.53
C ASN A 89 -11.22 49.76 -16.88
N ALA A 90 -10.54 50.91 -16.75
CA ALA A 90 -9.10 51.00 -16.97
C ALA A 90 -8.31 50.20 -15.92
N LEU A 91 -8.71 50.24 -14.65
CA LEU A 91 -8.12 49.43 -13.58
C LEU A 91 -8.33 47.94 -13.82
N LYS A 92 -9.56 47.52 -14.20
CA LYS A 92 -9.86 46.14 -14.57
C LYS A 92 -9.02 45.65 -15.76
N ALA A 93 -8.77 46.52 -16.74
CA ALA A 93 -7.92 46.21 -17.89
C ALA A 93 -6.44 46.06 -17.48
N GLN A 94 -5.94 46.93 -16.59
CA GLN A 94 -4.58 46.84 -16.05
C GLN A 94 -4.36 45.55 -15.23
N ASP A 95 -5.32 45.19 -14.38
CA ASP A 95 -5.31 43.93 -13.65
C ASP A 95 -5.34 42.73 -14.61
N GLY A 96 -6.15 42.83 -15.67
CA GLY A 96 -6.19 41.84 -16.74
C GLY A 96 -4.83 41.65 -17.44
N ALA A 97 -4.15 42.75 -17.76
CA ALA A 97 -2.82 42.72 -18.36
C ALA A 97 -1.78 42.09 -17.42
N THR A 98 -1.79 42.45 -16.13
CA THR A 98 -0.87 41.88 -15.13
C THR A 98 -1.07 40.37 -14.95
N ARG A 99 -2.34 39.93 -14.91
CA ARG A 99 -2.66 38.49 -14.88
C ARG A 99 -2.18 37.77 -16.14
N ALA A 100 -2.31 38.38 -17.31
CA ALA A 100 -1.84 37.81 -18.57
C ALA A 100 -0.31 37.68 -18.61
N GLU A 101 0.44 38.68 -18.13
CA GLU A 101 1.90 38.63 -18.01
C GLU A 101 2.38 37.55 -17.05
N THR A 102 1.68 37.39 -15.92
CA THR A 102 1.95 36.33 -14.94
C THR A 102 1.69 34.95 -15.54
N ALA A 103 0.55 34.78 -16.24
CA ALA A 103 0.21 33.54 -16.93
C ALA A 103 1.24 33.17 -18.02
N ALA A 104 1.72 34.16 -18.79
CA ALA A 104 2.77 33.95 -19.79
C ALA A 104 4.10 33.51 -19.16
N SER A 105 4.47 34.10 -18.02
CA SER A 105 5.67 33.73 -17.27
C SER A 105 5.57 32.30 -16.73
N ASN A 106 4.42 31.92 -16.16
CA ASN A 106 4.16 30.57 -15.68
C ASN A 106 4.19 29.55 -16.83
N ALA A 107 3.61 29.88 -17.99
CA ALA A 107 3.66 29.04 -19.17
C ALA A 107 5.11 28.77 -19.64
N LYS A 108 5.98 29.79 -19.60
CA LYS A 108 7.41 29.63 -19.93
C LYS A 108 8.14 28.74 -18.93
N GLN A 109 7.79 28.84 -17.65
CA GLN A 109 8.34 27.96 -16.62
C GLN A 109 7.88 26.51 -16.84
N PHE A 110 6.61 26.29 -17.19
CA PHE A 110 6.10 24.96 -17.50
C PHE A 110 6.76 24.33 -18.73
N GLU A 111 7.02 25.11 -19.79
CA GLU A 111 7.79 24.66 -20.95
C GLU A 111 9.18 24.16 -20.54
N THR A 112 9.87 24.90 -19.67
CA THR A 112 11.20 24.56 -19.16
C THR A 112 11.19 23.28 -18.32
N SER A 113 10.20 23.16 -17.41
CA SER A 113 10.00 21.97 -16.59
C SER A 113 9.66 20.74 -17.44
N ALA A 114 8.82 20.90 -18.46
CA ALA A 114 8.48 19.84 -19.40
C ALA A 114 9.72 19.35 -20.19
N SER A 115 10.55 20.27 -20.68
CA SER A 115 11.80 19.94 -21.36
C SER A 115 12.79 19.19 -20.45
N THR A 116 12.88 19.60 -19.18
CA THR A 116 13.74 18.94 -18.17
C THR A 116 13.24 17.52 -17.89
N SER A 117 11.94 17.36 -17.68
CA SER A 117 11.30 16.05 -17.45
C SER A 117 11.47 15.12 -18.65
N ALA A 118 11.35 15.62 -19.88
CA ALA A 118 11.58 14.84 -21.10
C ALA A 118 13.04 14.33 -21.18
N SER A 119 14.01 15.18 -20.82
CA SER A 119 15.43 14.82 -20.79
C SER A 119 15.74 13.77 -19.71
N ALA A 120 15.13 13.90 -18.53
CA ALA A 120 15.23 12.91 -17.46
C ALA A 120 14.61 11.56 -17.88
N ALA A 121 13.44 11.58 -18.53
CA ALA A 121 12.79 10.38 -19.04
C ALA A 121 13.66 9.65 -20.09
N ALA A 122 14.27 10.38 -21.03
CA ALA A 122 15.18 9.80 -22.02
C ALA A 122 16.42 9.16 -21.37
N SER A 123 16.96 9.80 -20.31
CA SER A 123 18.08 9.26 -19.53
C SER A 123 17.69 7.99 -18.78
N SER A 124 16.50 7.96 -18.16
CA SER A 124 15.97 6.78 -17.49
C SER A 124 15.72 5.62 -18.45
N ALA A 125 15.19 5.89 -19.65
CA ALA A 125 15.02 4.88 -20.70
C ALA A 125 16.37 4.25 -21.11
N SER A 126 17.43 5.07 -21.24
CA SER A 126 18.78 4.58 -21.56
C SER A 126 19.37 3.70 -20.45
N LYS A 127 19.16 4.08 -19.18
CA LYS A 127 19.55 3.28 -18.01
C LYS A 127 18.78 1.96 -17.94
N ALA A 128 17.48 1.99 -18.22
CA ALA A 128 16.65 0.79 -18.27
C ALA A 128 17.12 -0.19 -19.35
N ALA A 129 17.42 0.29 -20.57
CA ALA A 129 17.98 -0.53 -21.64
C ALA A 129 19.33 -1.17 -21.24
N THR A 130 20.18 -0.42 -20.52
CA THR A 130 21.45 -0.95 -19.99
C THR A 130 21.21 -2.03 -18.92
N SER A 131 20.21 -1.84 -18.06
CA SER A 131 19.82 -2.82 -17.04
C SER A 131 19.37 -4.14 -17.67
N VAL A 132 18.56 -4.09 -18.74
CA VAL A 132 18.13 -5.26 -19.50
C VAL A 132 19.34 -6.02 -20.06
N LEU A 133 20.29 -5.33 -20.69
CA LEU A 133 21.51 -5.95 -21.21
C LEU A 133 22.35 -6.61 -20.10
N ASN A 134 22.39 -6.03 -18.91
CA ASN A 134 23.09 -6.62 -17.77
C ASN A 134 22.35 -7.84 -17.23
N ALA A 135 21.02 -7.82 -17.18
CA ALA A 135 20.20 -8.96 -16.80
C ALA A 135 20.42 -10.15 -17.77
N ASP A 136 20.44 -9.90 -19.08
CA ASP A 136 20.70 -10.94 -20.09
C ASP A 136 22.09 -11.56 -19.94
N LYS A 137 23.11 -10.74 -19.64
CA LYS A 137 24.47 -11.22 -19.35
C LYS A 137 24.51 -12.09 -18.10
N SER A 138 23.83 -11.67 -17.03
CA SER A 138 23.74 -12.43 -15.78
C SER A 138 23.00 -13.74 -15.98
N ALA A 139 21.88 -13.76 -16.71
CA ALA A 139 21.15 -14.97 -17.05
C ALA A 139 22.02 -15.95 -17.86
N THR A 140 22.80 -15.44 -18.82
CA THR A 140 23.75 -16.25 -19.61
C THR A 140 24.91 -16.79 -18.76
N ALA A 141 25.38 -16.03 -17.78
CA ALA A 141 26.40 -16.49 -16.83
C ALA A 141 25.84 -17.60 -15.92
N ALA A 142 24.67 -17.38 -15.33
CA ALA A 142 23.99 -18.35 -14.47
C ALA A 142 23.71 -19.67 -15.20
N LYS A 143 23.28 -19.61 -16.47
CA LYS A 143 23.10 -20.82 -17.29
C LYS A 143 24.42 -21.60 -17.46
N ARG A 144 25.53 -20.90 -17.75
CA ARG A 144 26.85 -21.55 -17.88
C ARG A 144 27.32 -22.16 -16.56
N ASP A 145 27.03 -21.53 -15.43
CA ASP A 145 27.35 -22.06 -14.11
C ASP A 145 26.53 -23.32 -13.80
N ALA A 146 25.24 -23.31 -14.12
CA ALA A 146 24.37 -24.47 -14.00
C ALA A 146 24.83 -25.64 -14.88
N ASP A 147 25.14 -25.39 -16.16
CA ASP A 147 25.63 -26.41 -17.09
C ASP A 147 26.97 -27.02 -16.60
N ARG A 148 27.87 -26.18 -16.03
CA ARG A 148 29.13 -26.65 -15.40
C ARG A 148 28.89 -27.50 -14.16
N ALA A 149 27.96 -27.10 -13.30
CA ALA A 149 27.62 -27.87 -12.11
C ALA A 149 27.01 -29.23 -12.48
N GLU A 150 26.15 -29.27 -13.50
CA GLU A 150 25.58 -30.52 -14.02
C GLU A 150 26.67 -31.44 -14.58
N GLN A 151 27.62 -30.90 -15.35
CA GLN A 151 28.73 -31.68 -15.88
C GLN A 151 29.62 -32.24 -14.75
N ALA A 152 30.00 -31.40 -13.77
CA ALA A 152 30.78 -31.84 -12.62
C ALA A 152 30.07 -32.93 -11.80
N SER A 153 28.74 -32.82 -11.66
CA SER A 153 27.91 -33.85 -11.01
C SER A 153 27.94 -35.17 -11.80
N LYS A 154 27.78 -35.14 -13.12
CA LYS A 154 27.87 -36.33 -13.98
C LYS A 154 29.24 -37.00 -13.92
N GLU A 155 30.32 -36.21 -13.94
CA GLU A 155 31.69 -36.72 -13.81
C GLU A 155 31.92 -37.36 -12.43
N THR A 156 31.41 -36.74 -11.37
CA THR A 156 31.47 -37.30 -10.01
C THR A 156 30.69 -38.60 -9.90
N ILE A 157 29.47 -38.66 -10.44
CA ILE A 157 28.65 -39.88 -10.46
C ILE A 157 29.37 -40.99 -11.23
N ALA A 158 29.90 -40.71 -12.42
CA ALA A 158 30.63 -41.69 -13.21
C ALA A 158 31.88 -42.21 -12.49
N GLN A 159 32.58 -41.36 -11.74
CA GLN A 159 33.73 -41.75 -10.94
C GLN A 159 33.33 -42.61 -9.75
N VAL A 160 32.26 -42.23 -9.03
CA VAL A 160 31.70 -43.01 -7.92
C VAL A 160 31.18 -44.36 -8.43
N GLU A 161 30.46 -44.41 -9.55
CA GLU A 161 29.98 -45.66 -10.15
C GLU A 161 31.14 -46.54 -10.65
N GLY A 162 32.20 -45.97 -11.21
CA GLY A 162 33.42 -46.71 -11.58
C GLY A 162 34.15 -47.31 -10.38
N ASP A 163 34.29 -46.54 -9.30
CA ASP A 163 34.91 -47.00 -8.05
C ASP A 163 34.01 -48.01 -7.30
N TYR A 164 32.69 -47.82 -7.34
CA TYR A 164 31.69 -48.71 -6.73
C TYR A 164 31.33 -49.92 -7.61
N ALA A 165 31.70 -49.96 -8.89
CA ALA A 165 31.58 -51.17 -9.70
C ALA A 165 32.79 -52.10 -9.54
N THR A 166 33.96 -51.54 -9.21
CA THR A 166 35.22 -52.30 -9.10
C THR A 166 35.51 -52.82 -7.68
N ARG A 167 35.09 -52.13 -6.62
CA ARG A 167 35.31 -52.56 -5.21
C ARG A 167 34.33 -53.65 -4.71
N PRO A 168 33.00 -53.45 -4.78
CA PRO A 168 32.02 -54.41 -4.27
C PRO A 168 31.96 -55.71 -5.09
N TYR A 169 32.24 -55.69 -6.39
CA TYR A 169 32.24 -56.90 -7.21
C TYR A 169 33.38 -57.86 -6.84
N VAL A 170 34.54 -57.33 -6.46
CA VAL A 170 35.70 -58.12 -6.01
C VAL A 170 35.58 -58.49 -4.52
N ASP A 171 35.07 -57.61 -3.67
CA ASP A 171 34.93 -57.88 -2.22
C ASP A 171 33.72 -58.76 -1.86
N SER A 172 32.58 -58.64 -2.56
CA SER A 172 31.34 -59.40 -2.26
C SER A 172 31.45 -60.90 -2.56
N GLN A 173 32.29 -61.32 -3.50
CA GLN A 173 32.53 -62.74 -3.81
C GLN A 173 33.39 -63.44 -2.73
N THR A 174 34.11 -62.70 -1.90
CA THR A 174 35.01 -63.28 -0.87
C THR A 174 34.59 -63.03 0.57
N TRP A 175 33.76 -62.01 0.84
CA TRP A 175 33.43 -61.58 2.20
C TRP A 175 32.08 -62.08 2.73
N ASP A 176 31.07 -62.33 1.88
CA ASP A 176 29.80 -62.92 2.32
C ASP A 176 29.95 -64.44 2.54
N ARG A 177 29.61 -64.92 3.74
CA ARG A 177 29.70 -66.33 4.15
C ARG A 177 28.32 -66.97 4.33
N GLY A 178 27.24 -66.25 4.02
CA GLY A 178 25.87 -66.73 4.12
C GLY A 178 25.38 -66.82 5.57
N MET A 179 24.31 -67.59 5.78
CA MET A 179 23.63 -67.69 7.08
C MET A 179 24.14 -68.87 7.91
N LEU A 180 24.33 -68.65 9.21
CA LEU A 180 24.58 -69.72 10.17
C LEU A 180 23.25 -70.30 10.67
N SER A 181 23.02 -71.58 10.36
CA SER A 181 21.79 -72.31 10.72
C SER A 181 21.88 -73.07 12.05
N SER A 182 23.08 -73.16 12.65
CA SER A 182 23.33 -73.81 13.95
C SER A 182 24.46 -73.09 14.70
N PRO A 183 24.54 -73.18 16.03
CA PRO A 183 25.67 -72.63 16.79
C PRO A 183 26.99 -73.21 16.32
N VAL A 184 28.01 -72.35 16.23
CA VAL A 184 29.39 -72.71 15.87
C VAL A 184 30.37 -71.99 16.79
N GLU A 185 31.53 -72.58 17.01
CA GLU A 185 32.58 -71.96 17.81
C GLU A 185 33.10 -70.69 17.13
N LEU A 186 33.03 -69.54 17.81
CA LEU A 186 33.33 -68.23 17.22
C LEU A 186 34.74 -68.16 16.61
N LEU A 187 35.72 -68.79 17.27
CA LEU A 187 37.12 -68.80 16.84
C LEU A 187 37.40 -69.75 15.65
N SER A 188 36.42 -70.57 15.26
CA SER A 188 36.52 -71.46 14.10
C SER A 188 36.07 -70.80 12.80
N LEU A 189 35.44 -69.63 12.87
CA LEU A 189 34.94 -68.90 11.72
C LEU A 189 36.09 -68.27 10.92
N LYS A 190 36.01 -68.42 9.60
CA LYS A 190 36.89 -67.67 8.67
C LYS A 190 36.44 -66.21 8.62
N PRO A 191 37.32 -65.26 8.29
CA PRO A 191 36.91 -63.88 8.06
C PRO A 191 35.80 -63.77 7.00
N GLY A 192 34.85 -62.88 7.27
CA GLY A 192 33.66 -62.66 6.47
C GLY A 192 32.43 -62.31 7.31
N GLN A 193 31.31 -62.10 6.61
CA GLN A 193 30.01 -61.76 7.16
C GLN A 193 29.09 -62.97 7.21
N TYR A 194 28.47 -63.20 8.37
CA TYR A 194 27.57 -64.31 8.65
C TYR A 194 26.23 -63.79 9.16
N GLY A 195 25.14 -64.17 8.49
CA GLY A 195 23.79 -63.89 8.97
C GLY A 195 23.38 -64.82 10.12
N ILE A 196 22.80 -64.28 11.19
CA ILE A 196 22.32 -65.03 12.36
C ILE A 196 20.80 -64.81 12.49
N PHE A 197 19.96 -65.81 12.25
CA PHE A 197 18.50 -65.61 12.13
C PHE A 197 17.64 -66.28 13.21
N SER A 198 18.23 -67.03 14.15
CA SER A 198 17.45 -67.72 15.18
C SER A 198 17.96 -67.48 16.58
N SER A 199 17.05 -67.56 17.54
CA SER A 199 17.38 -67.45 18.95
C SER A 199 18.17 -68.63 19.51
N SER A 200 18.14 -69.77 18.83
CA SER A 200 19.01 -70.89 19.15
C SER A 200 20.47 -70.64 18.74
N VAL A 201 20.72 -69.97 17.61
CA VAL A 201 22.08 -69.74 17.09
C VAL A 201 22.81 -68.68 17.91
N TYR A 202 22.25 -67.49 18.11
CA TYR A 202 22.98 -66.43 18.83
C TYR A 202 23.19 -66.77 20.31
N LYS A 203 22.21 -67.44 20.98
CA LYS A 203 22.37 -67.91 22.36
C LYS A 203 23.39 -69.04 22.47
N GLY A 204 23.36 -69.99 21.54
CA GLY A 204 24.33 -71.10 21.52
C GLY A 204 25.77 -70.65 21.23
N MET A 205 25.95 -69.52 20.55
CA MET A 205 27.25 -68.90 20.29
C MET A 205 27.68 -67.85 21.33
N ASN A 206 26.87 -67.66 22.39
CA ASN A 206 27.09 -66.66 23.43
C ASN A 206 27.31 -65.23 22.88
N LEU A 207 26.56 -64.86 21.83
CA LEU A 207 26.59 -63.52 21.23
C LEU A 207 25.77 -62.54 22.09
N PRO A 208 26.19 -61.26 22.18
CA PRO A 208 25.49 -60.25 22.96
C PRO A 208 24.20 -59.83 22.23
N GLY A 209 23.08 -59.79 22.95
CA GLY A 209 21.77 -59.39 22.40
C GLY A 209 20.66 -60.44 22.61
N ASN A 210 19.46 -60.14 22.11
CA ASN A 210 18.30 -61.02 22.24
C ASN A 210 17.56 -61.30 20.90
N SER A 211 18.15 -61.00 19.74
CA SER A 211 17.59 -61.36 18.42
C SER A 211 18.64 -61.74 17.38
N ALA A 212 18.13 -62.09 16.19
CA ALA A 212 18.86 -62.22 14.93
C ALA A 212 19.69 -60.97 14.58
N GLY A 213 20.86 -61.15 13.97
CA GLY A 213 21.79 -60.07 13.62
C GLY A 213 22.85 -60.50 12.59
N LEU A 214 23.87 -59.66 12.38
CA LEU A 214 24.97 -59.90 11.44
C LEU A 214 26.30 -60.02 12.20
N LEU A 215 26.99 -61.14 12.07
CA LEU A 215 28.32 -61.34 12.63
C LEU A 215 29.39 -61.09 11.56
N THR A 216 30.30 -60.14 11.79
CA THR A 216 31.51 -59.95 10.97
C THR A 216 32.73 -60.49 11.72
N VAL A 217 33.50 -61.37 11.09
CA VAL A 217 34.77 -61.87 11.60
C VAL A 217 35.89 -61.32 10.73
N ASP A 218 36.95 -60.80 11.34
CA ASP A 218 38.10 -60.23 10.64
C ASP A 218 39.42 -60.55 11.36
N TYR A 219 40.55 -60.37 10.68
CA TYR A 219 41.88 -60.39 11.27
C TYR A 219 42.29 -58.98 11.71
N LEU A 220 42.80 -58.82 12.93
CA LEU A 220 43.25 -57.51 13.43
C LEU A 220 44.63 -57.10 12.87
N ASP A 221 45.53 -58.07 12.62
CA ASP A 221 46.91 -57.80 12.13
C ASP A 221 47.32 -58.72 10.98
N GLY A 222 46.37 -59.07 10.10
CA GLY A 222 46.61 -59.89 8.92
C GLY A 222 46.38 -61.40 9.10
N PRO A 223 46.56 -62.21 8.04
CA PRO A 223 46.02 -63.58 7.94
C PRO A 223 46.48 -64.58 9.00
N ASN A 224 47.60 -64.30 9.67
CA ASN A 224 48.20 -65.12 10.72
C ASN A 224 48.17 -64.43 12.10
N GLY A 225 47.46 -63.30 12.22
CA GLY A 225 47.41 -62.45 13.39
C GLY A 225 46.20 -62.70 14.29
N ARG A 226 45.90 -61.73 15.16
CA ARG A 226 44.80 -61.78 16.14
C ARG A 226 43.46 -61.85 15.40
N ILE A 227 42.51 -62.64 15.89
CA ILE A 227 41.14 -62.67 15.34
C ILE A 227 40.30 -61.62 16.07
N HIS A 228 39.61 -60.78 15.30
CA HIS A 228 38.70 -59.75 15.80
C HIS A 228 37.29 -60.00 15.27
N GLY A 229 36.35 -60.27 16.17
CA GLY A 229 34.93 -60.39 15.83
C GLY A 229 34.20 -59.08 16.10
N ARG A 230 33.45 -58.56 15.13
CA ARG A 230 32.43 -57.53 15.36
C ARG A 230 31.06 -58.14 15.15
N PHE A 231 30.23 -58.14 16.18
CA PHE A 231 28.86 -58.59 16.09
C PHE A 231 27.94 -57.36 16.06
N TRP A 232 27.20 -57.25 14.97
CA TRP A 232 26.20 -56.22 14.77
C TRP A 232 24.85 -56.85 15.05
N TRP A 233 24.04 -56.17 15.86
CA TRP A 233 22.65 -56.53 15.98
C TRP A 233 21.78 -55.33 15.55
N GLU A 234 21.07 -55.50 14.44
CA GLU A 234 19.98 -54.60 14.07
C GLU A 234 18.72 -55.06 14.79
N TYR A 235 18.35 -54.36 15.87
CA TYR A 235 16.97 -54.35 16.31
C TYR A 235 16.23 -53.24 15.58
N GLN A 236 15.10 -53.58 14.96
CA GLN A 236 14.13 -52.60 14.47
C GLN A 236 13.35 -52.05 15.69
N ASP A 237 14.03 -51.35 16.60
CA ASP A 237 13.33 -50.42 17.49
C ASP A 237 13.16 -49.12 16.70
N SER A 238 11.93 -48.66 16.57
CA SER A 238 11.59 -47.34 16.04
C SER A 238 12.24 -46.18 16.81
N THR A 239 12.98 -46.45 17.89
CA THR A 239 13.51 -45.45 18.82
C THR A 239 15.05 -45.36 18.84
N TYR A 240 15.83 -46.39 18.44
CA TYR A 240 17.26 -46.47 18.87
C TYR A 240 18.36 -46.70 17.82
N GLY A 241 18.09 -47.00 16.55
CA GLY A 241 19.16 -47.23 15.58
C GLY A 241 20.14 -48.38 15.93
N ARG A 242 21.21 -48.54 15.13
CA ARG A 242 22.13 -49.71 15.15
C ARG A 242 23.00 -49.76 16.42
N ILE A 243 23.01 -50.90 17.13
CA ILE A 243 23.92 -51.17 18.28
C ILE A 243 25.00 -52.17 17.84
N CYS A 244 26.28 -51.85 18.09
CA CYS A 244 27.42 -52.69 17.73
C CYS A 244 28.15 -53.22 18.97
N TYR A 245 28.57 -54.49 18.93
CA TYR A 245 29.47 -55.09 19.91
C TYR A 245 30.73 -55.59 19.21
N SER A 246 31.88 -55.43 19.84
CA SER A 246 33.16 -55.98 19.37
C SER A 246 33.77 -56.90 20.41
N ALA A 247 34.50 -57.90 19.95
CA ALA A 247 35.29 -58.79 20.77
C ALA A 247 36.59 -59.13 20.05
N SER A 248 37.66 -59.27 20.81
CA SER A 248 38.95 -59.70 20.28
C SER A 248 39.38 -61.01 20.92
N SER A 249 40.11 -61.81 20.15
CA SER A 249 40.79 -63.01 20.62
C SER A 249 42.28 -62.90 20.35
N TYR A 250 43.09 -63.28 21.34
CA TYR A 250 44.54 -63.33 21.24
C TYR A 250 45.04 -64.72 21.63
N ASN A 251 45.72 -65.43 20.72
CA ASN A 251 46.24 -66.78 20.94
C ASN A 251 45.22 -67.76 21.54
N GLY A 252 43.97 -67.72 21.05
CA GLY A 252 42.88 -68.56 21.54
C GLY A 252 42.15 -68.04 22.78
N ASN A 253 42.62 -66.96 23.41
CA ASN A 253 41.97 -66.33 24.55
C ASN A 253 40.97 -65.27 24.09
N PHE A 254 39.68 -65.60 24.14
CA PHE A 254 38.58 -64.69 23.84
C PHE A 254 38.34 -63.70 25.00
N ARG A 255 38.35 -62.40 24.72
CA ARG A 255 38.25 -61.34 25.76
C ARG A 255 36.82 -60.91 26.10
N GLY A 256 35.82 -61.65 25.63
CA GLY A 256 34.41 -61.31 25.80
C GLY A 256 33.96 -60.16 24.90
N TRP A 257 32.65 -59.98 24.80
CA TRP A 257 32.02 -58.92 24.02
C TRP A 257 31.96 -57.61 24.78
N GLN A 258 32.27 -56.52 24.10
CA GLN A 258 32.21 -55.15 24.60
C GLN A 258 31.36 -54.30 23.65
N PRO A 259 30.55 -53.35 24.12
CA PRO A 259 29.85 -52.41 23.24
C PRO A 259 30.87 -51.56 22.44
N ASP A 260 30.73 -51.54 21.12
CA ASP A 260 31.54 -50.74 20.20
C ASP A 260 30.71 -49.55 19.70
N ASN A 261 30.39 -48.67 20.65
CA ASN A 261 29.61 -47.44 20.49
C ASN A 261 30.55 -46.24 20.28
N THR A 262 31.59 -46.42 19.47
CA THR A 262 32.70 -45.45 19.34
C THR A 262 32.24 -44.10 18.81
N TRP A 263 31.26 -44.08 17.89
CA TRP A 263 30.61 -42.85 17.41
C TRP A 263 29.15 -42.69 17.85
N HIS A 264 28.33 -43.74 17.85
CA HIS A 264 26.92 -43.66 18.30
C HIS A 264 26.82 -44.04 19.78
N LYS A 265 26.22 -43.17 20.60
CA LYS A 265 26.27 -43.25 22.07
C LYS A 265 24.89 -43.58 22.64
N MET A 266 24.86 -43.99 23.91
CA MET A 266 23.60 -44.22 24.61
C MET A 266 22.82 -42.90 24.77
N PRO A 267 21.48 -42.95 24.89
CA PRO A 267 20.66 -41.76 25.15
C PRO A 267 21.11 -41.01 26.39
N LEU A 268 21.03 -39.67 26.32
CA LEU A 268 21.30 -38.84 27.47
C LEU A 268 20.16 -38.88 28.48
N THR A 269 20.53 -38.67 29.72
CA THR A 269 19.72 -38.62 30.91
C THR A 269 19.77 -37.22 31.51
N THR A 270 18.86 -36.91 32.42
CA THR A 270 18.84 -35.62 33.12
C THR A 270 20.06 -35.40 34.03
N SER A 271 20.89 -36.42 34.26
CA SER A 271 22.10 -36.33 35.08
C SER A 271 23.39 -36.15 34.27
N ASP A 272 23.32 -36.26 32.94
CA ASP A 272 24.50 -36.11 32.09
C ASP A 272 24.94 -34.64 32.00
N LYS A 273 26.22 -34.43 31.66
CA LYS A 273 26.81 -33.09 31.48
C LYS A 273 27.47 -33.03 30.13
N ILE A 274 27.00 -32.14 29.24
CA ILE A 274 27.48 -32.03 27.86
C ILE A 274 29.01 -31.87 27.79
N VAL A 275 29.59 -31.06 28.68
CA VAL A 275 31.05 -30.81 28.73
C VAL A 275 31.91 -32.04 29.06
N ASP A 276 31.31 -33.08 29.64
CA ASP A 276 32.01 -34.31 30.03
C ASP A 276 31.81 -35.46 29.05
N LEU A 277 30.97 -35.26 28.03
CA LEU A 277 30.68 -36.27 27.02
C LEU A 277 31.86 -36.40 26.03
N PRO A 278 32.29 -37.64 25.71
CA PRO A 278 33.25 -37.89 24.63
C PRO A 278 32.67 -37.56 23.24
N PRO A 279 33.49 -37.48 22.17
CA PRO A 279 32.96 -37.29 20.83
C PRO A 279 32.01 -38.43 20.44
N GLY A 280 30.95 -38.08 19.72
CA GLY A 280 29.94 -39.00 19.24
C GLY A 280 28.55 -38.38 19.15
N ARG A 281 27.59 -39.19 18.70
CA ARG A 281 26.19 -38.83 18.50
C ARG A 281 25.33 -39.41 19.62
N TYR A 282 24.61 -38.56 20.32
CA TYR A 282 23.83 -38.86 21.51
C TYR A 282 22.34 -38.56 21.30
N PRO A 283 21.45 -39.55 21.46
CA PRO A 283 20.01 -39.29 21.46
C PRO A 283 19.58 -38.45 22.67
N VAL A 284 18.70 -37.47 22.44
CA VAL A 284 17.98 -36.72 23.49
C VAL A 284 16.51 -37.09 23.37
N THR A 285 16.03 -37.91 24.30
CA THR A 285 14.78 -38.68 24.12
C THR A 285 13.54 -38.04 24.74
N SER A 286 13.69 -36.90 25.43
CA SER A 286 12.54 -36.19 26.02
C SER A 286 12.83 -34.70 26.21
N LYS A 287 11.75 -33.92 26.28
CA LYS A 287 11.80 -32.52 26.71
C LYS A 287 12.50 -32.33 28.06
N SER A 288 12.25 -33.23 29.02
CA SER A 288 12.87 -33.16 30.35
C SER A 288 14.38 -33.32 30.33
N VAL A 289 14.92 -34.15 29.43
CA VAL A 289 16.37 -34.28 29.24
C VAL A 289 16.92 -33.03 28.54
N ALA A 290 16.26 -32.53 27.49
CA ALA A 290 16.69 -31.32 26.80
C ALA A 290 16.75 -30.09 27.73
N ASP A 291 15.71 -29.90 28.57
CA ASP A 291 15.64 -28.83 29.56
C ASP A 291 16.76 -28.97 30.61
N ALA A 292 16.98 -30.18 31.15
CA ALA A 292 18.00 -30.43 32.17
C ALA A 292 19.43 -30.21 31.65
N LEU A 293 19.64 -30.40 30.35
CA LEU A 293 20.93 -30.20 29.68
C LEU A 293 21.12 -28.76 29.17
N GLY A 294 20.12 -27.88 29.29
CA GLY A 294 20.20 -26.48 28.85
C GLY A 294 20.26 -26.32 27.33
N LEU A 295 19.54 -27.17 26.59
CA LEU A 295 19.45 -27.06 25.12
C LEU A 295 18.52 -25.90 24.71
N PRO A 296 18.81 -25.19 23.59
CA PRO A 296 18.05 -24.01 23.16
C PRO A 296 16.63 -24.35 22.70
N TRP A 297 16.34 -25.63 22.44
CA TRP A 297 15.00 -26.10 22.11
C TRP A 297 14.63 -27.37 22.88
N ALA A 298 13.42 -27.35 23.46
CA ALA A 298 13.00 -28.30 24.48
C ALA A 298 12.22 -29.50 23.96
N GLY A 299 12.80 -30.28 23.06
CA GLY A 299 12.17 -31.51 22.57
C GLY A 299 13.18 -32.57 22.12
N MET A 300 12.67 -33.59 21.43
CA MET A 300 13.47 -34.76 21.05
C MET A 300 14.40 -34.46 19.87
N GLY A 301 15.55 -35.11 19.84
CA GLY A 301 16.56 -34.90 18.80
C GLY A 301 17.83 -35.68 19.06
N TYR A 302 18.95 -35.22 18.50
CA TYR A 302 20.26 -35.76 18.83
C TYR A 302 21.32 -34.65 18.93
N LEU A 303 22.26 -34.85 19.85
CA LEU A 303 23.50 -34.08 19.93
C LEU A 303 24.59 -34.80 19.16
N GLU A 304 25.40 -34.05 18.43
CA GLU A 304 26.62 -34.54 17.79
C GLU A 304 27.80 -33.77 18.37
N MET A 305 28.81 -34.50 18.82
CA MET A 305 29.94 -33.96 19.55
C MET A 305 31.24 -34.28 18.84
N GLU A 306 31.98 -33.23 18.53
CA GLU A 306 33.28 -33.29 17.87
C GLU A 306 34.36 -32.63 18.73
N TRP A 307 35.56 -33.23 18.74
CA TRP A 307 36.76 -32.59 19.29
C TRP A 307 37.56 -32.00 18.15
N LEU A 308 37.78 -30.69 18.19
CA LEU A 308 38.44 -29.96 17.11
C LEU A 308 39.96 -29.82 17.28
N GLY A 309 40.56 -30.50 18.27
CA GLY A 309 42.01 -30.55 18.46
C GLY A 309 42.45 -30.89 19.88
N MET A 310 43.76 -30.86 20.11
CA MET A 310 44.41 -31.19 21.40
C MET A 310 44.12 -30.17 22.53
N SER A 311 43.58 -29.00 22.20
CA SER A 311 43.26 -27.92 23.13
C SER A 311 41.75 -27.84 23.35
N ALA A 312 41.22 -28.58 24.33
CA ALA A 312 39.93 -28.45 25.04
C ALA A 312 38.72 -27.81 24.32
N TYR A 313 38.61 -27.94 23.01
CA TYR A 313 37.62 -27.30 22.15
C TYR A 313 36.64 -28.38 21.70
N GLN A 314 35.43 -28.34 22.25
CA GLN A 314 34.33 -29.20 21.86
C GLN A 314 33.39 -28.41 20.96
N ARG A 315 33.06 -28.96 19.79
CA ARG A 315 31.92 -28.50 19.00
C ARG A 315 30.76 -29.43 19.31
N VAL A 316 29.61 -28.83 19.61
CA VAL A 316 28.38 -29.56 19.88
C VAL A 316 27.31 -29.04 18.95
N ASP A 317 26.75 -29.93 18.14
CA ASP A 317 25.66 -29.67 17.22
C ASP A 317 24.37 -30.30 17.77
N TRP A 318 23.30 -29.52 17.85
CA TRP A 318 21.97 -29.93 18.31
C TRP A 318 20.98 -29.92 17.14
N TRP A 319 20.38 -31.08 16.86
CA TRP A 319 19.44 -31.28 15.76
C TRP A 319 18.09 -31.75 16.31
N THR A 320 16.98 -31.12 15.89
CA THR A 320 15.64 -31.39 16.46
C THR A 320 14.71 -32.17 15.56
N GLY A 321 13.94 -33.09 16.14
CA GLY A 321 12.96 -33.91 15.45
C GLY A 321 13.53 -35.16 14.78
N ALA A 322 12.65 -36.03 14.29
CA ALA A 322 13.01 -37.23 13.52
C ALA A 322 13.50 -36.88 12.09
N ASN A 323 13.08 -35.71 11.58
CA ASN A 323 13.63 -35.02 10.42
C ASN A 323 14.12 -33.65 10.91
N PRO A 324 15.42 -33.33 10.82
CA PRO A 324 15.99 -32.12 11.43
C PRO A 324 15.32 -30.84 10.90
N THR A 325 14.54 -30.17 11.74
CA THR A 325 13.88 -28.89 11.39
C THR A 325 14.64 -27.67 11.88
N HIS A 326 15.50 -27.84 12.88
CA HIS A 326 16.37 -26.80 13.40
C HIS A 326 17.74 -27.37 13.78
N HIS A 327 18.77 -26.54 13.66
CA HIS A 327 20.16 -26.89 13.90
C HIS A 327 20.85 -25.76 14.66
N TRP A 328 21.31 -26.05 15.87
CA TRP A 328 22.12 -25.14 16.67
C TRP A 328 23.51 -25.71 16.87
N ARG A 329 24.49 -24.83 17.04
CA ARG A 329 25.87 -25.17 17.35
C ARG A 329 26.34 -24.38 18.55
N ILE A 330 27.09 -25.03 19.43
CA ILE A 330 27.83 -24.34 20.48
C ILE A 330 29.28 -24.81 20.43
N SER A 331 30.18 -23.84 20.64
CA SER A 331 31.61 -24.11 20.73
C SER A 331 32.06 -23.86 22.17
N ILE A 332 32.53 -24.92 22.82
CA ILE A 332 32.89 -24.90 24.24
C ILE A 332 34.41 -24.95 24.34
N TYR A 333 34.98 -23.95 25.01
CA TYR A 333 36.42 -23.85 25.25
C TYR A 333 36.76 -24.20 26.71
N ASN A 334 37.76 -25.05 26.94
CA ASN A 334 38.23 -25.42 28.29
C ASN A 334 37.12 -25.94 29.22
N LYS A 335 36.11 -26.63 28.67
CA LYS A 335 34.91 -27.09 29.41
C LYS A 335 34.12 -25.97 30.11
N GLY A 336 34.34 -24.70 29.75
CA GLY A 336 33.60 -23.56 30.27
C GLY A 336 32.24 -23.44 29.59
N TRP A 337 31.22 -24.12 30.11
CA TRP A 337 29.85 -24.06 29.61
C TRP A 337 29.24 -22.65 29.74
N ASP A 338 29.47 -21.99 30.88
CA ASP A 338 28.82 -20.72 31.25
C ASP A 338 29.23 -19.54 30.35
N ALA A 339 30.31 -19.67 29.58
CA ALA A 339 30.79 -18.65 28.64
C ALA A 339 30.48 -18.99 27.18
N ALA A 340 29.90 -20.16 26.90
CA ALA A 340 29.60 -20.61 25.55
C ALA A 340 28.16 -20.22 25.18
N THR A 341 27.96 -19.80 23.93
CA THR A 341 26.65 -19.36 23.42
C THR A 341 26.23 -20.25 22.26
N TRP A 342 24.96 -20.65 22.24
CA TRP A 342 24.39 -21.37 21.10
C TRP A 342 24.22 -20.40 19.92
N GLU A 343 24.75 -20.81 18.78
CA GLU A 343 24.55 -20.21 17.47
C GLU A 343 23.49 -21.03 16.74
N HIS A 344 22.42 -20.40 16.28
CA HIS A 344 21.43 -21.06 15.44
C HIS A 344 21.92 -21.03 13.99
N LEU A 345 22.20 -22.21 13.43
CA LEU A 345 22.75 -22.32 12.09
C LEU A 345 21.63 -22.36 11.06
N HIS A 346 20.61 -23.22 11.22
CA HIS A 346 19.50 -23.38 10.28
C HIS A 346 18.17 -23.64 11.03
N GLY A 347 17.06 -23.10 10.51
CA GLY A 347 15.72 -23.19 11.12
C GLY A 347 15.16 -21.77 11.35
N ALA A 348 13.85 -21.59 11.37
CA ALA A 348 13.28 -20.26 11.61
C ALA A 348 13.47 -19.87 13.09
N GLU A 349 14.30 -18.87 13.38
CA GLU A 349 14.17 -18.10 14.60
C GLU A 349 13.16 -16.97 14.34
N THR A 350 11.97 -17.10 14.90
CA THR A 350 11.04 -15.99 15.04
C THR A 350 11.53 -15.12 16.20
N SER A 351 12.61 -14.36 16.00
CA SER A 351 12.95 -13.27 16.91
C SER A 351 13.12 -11.98 16.11
N GLU A 352 12.33 -11.01 16.55
CA GLU A 352 12.25 -9.65 16.06
C GLU A 352 13.58 -8.94 16.34
N ALA A 353 14.51 -8.98 15.39
CA ALA A 353 15.65 -8.07 15.37
C ALA A 353 15.88 -7.62 13.93
N GLU A 354 15.26 -6.49 13.59
CA GLU A 354 15.65 -5.66 12.46
C GLU A 354 17.15 -5.37 12.56
N THR A 355 17.91 -5.90 11.60
CA THR A 355 19.23 -5.35 11.24
C THR A 355 19.15 -4.84 9.80
N ASP A 356 19.76 -3.67 9.62
CA ASP A 356 19.55 -2.65 8.58
C ASP A 356 20.32 -2.94 7.28
N ASP A 357 20.60 -4.21 7.00
CA ASP A 357 21.41 -4.65 5.88
C ASP A 357 20.82 -5.94 5.30
N GLY A 358 19.70 -5.75 4.59
CA GLY A 358 18.87 -6.77 3.96
C GLY A 358 19.52 -7.56 2.80
N GLU A 359 20.61 -8.28 3.06
CA GLU A 359 21.20 -9.23 2.11
C GLU A 359 21.02 -10.71 2.47
N GLU A 360 20.78 -11.08 3.74
CA GLU A 360 20.81 -12.51 4.12
C GLU A 360 19.50 -13.32 3.92
N ASN A 361 18.40 -12.70 3.45
CA ASN A 361 17.13 -13.42 3.19
C ASN A 361 16.74 -13.56 1.71
N ASN A 362 17.57 -13.07 0.77
CA ASN A 362 17.17 -12.99 -0.64
C ASN A 362 17.06 -14.34 -1.36
N TYR A 363 17.81 -15.37 -0.96
CA TYR A 363 17.78 -16.66 -1.67
C TYR A 363 16.53 -17.50 -1.34
N GLN A 364 16.12 -17.52 -0.07
CA GLN A 364 14.91 -18.23 0.35
C GLN A 364 13.64 -17.50 -0.09
N LEU A 365 13.62 -16.16 -0.04
CA LEU A 365 12.53 -15.36 -0.58
C LEU A 365 12.43 -15.50 -2.11
N ALA A 366 13.55 -15.50 -2.83
CA ALA A 366 13.56 -15.74 -4.27
C ALA A 366 13.11 -17.16 -4.63
N GLY A 367 13.53 -18.17 -3.85
CA GLY A 367 13.11 -19.56 -4.04
C GLY A 367 11.62 -19.77 -3.76
N ALA A 368 11.09 -19.18 -2.68
CA ALA A 368 9.68 -19.21 -2.35
C ALA A 368 8.84 -18.45 -3.38
N GLU A 369 9.28 -17.26 -3.81
CA GLU A 369 8.62 -16.49 -4.86
C GLU A 369 8.59 -17.27 -6.18
N ALA A 370 9.71 -17.88 -6.59
CA ALA A 370 9.77 -18.70 -7.80
C ALA A 370 8.86 -19.94 -7.71
N ALA A 371 8.77 -20.57 -6.53
CA ALA A 371 7.85 -21.69 -6.30
C ALA A 371 6.38 -21.24 -6.36
N ILE A 372 6.05 -20.10 -5.77
CA ILE A 372 4.71 -19.51 -5.82
C ILE A 372 4.36 -19.12 -7.27
N GLU A 373 5.26 -18.48 -8.01
CA GLU A 373 5.08 -18.17 -9.42
C GLU A 373 4.85 -19.44 -10.26
N ALA A 374 5.66 -20.49 -10.05
CA ALA A 374 5.47 -21.77 -10.73
C ALA A 374 4.11 -22.40 -10.41
N MET A 375 3.64 -22.31 -9.16
CA MET A 375 2.29 -22.76 -8.80
C MET A 375 1.20 -21.90 -9.48
N LEU A 376 1.34 -20.58 -9.49
CA LEU A 376 0.38 -19.68 -10.15
C LEU A 376 0.28 -19.94 -11.66
N THR A 377 1.38 -20.32 -12.34
CA THR A 377 1.30 -20.64 -13.78
C THR A 377 0.45 -21.88 -14.08
N THR A 378 0.34 -22.81 -13.14
CA THR A 378 -0.37 -24.09 -13.32
C THR A 378 -1.72 -24.14 -12.62
N ASN A 379 -1.90 -23.33 -11.57
CA ASN A 379 -3.09 -23.24 -10.76
C ASN A 379 -3.17 -21.85 -10.10
N ASP A 380 -3.57 -20.85 -10.87
CA ASP A 380 -3.80 -19.49 -10.35
C ASP A 380 -5.15 -19.46 -9.60
N PRO A 381 -5.18 -19.36 -8.26
CA PRO A 381 -6.43 -19.34 -7.50
C PRO A 381 -7.21 -18.05 -7.70
N THR A 382 -6.64 -17.05 -8.38
CA THR A 382 -7.29 -15.76 -8.62
C THR A 382 -8.17 -15.74 -9.87
N ILE A 383 -8.16 -16.81 -10.68
CA ILE A 383 -8.98 -16.87 -11.92
C ILE A 383 -10.48 -16.88 -11.66
N SER A 384 -10.93 -17.24 -10.46
CA SER A 384 -12.34 -17.18 -10.05
C SER A 384 -12.80 -15.80 -9.60
N TYR A 385 -12.03 -14.74 -9.88
CA TYR A 385 -12.31 -13.39 -9.39
C TYR A 385 -13.72 -12.86 -9.73
N GLU A 386 -14.28 -13.17 -10.91
CA GLU A 386 -15.61 -12.69 -11.29
C GLU A 386 -16.73 -13.27 -10.41
N PRO A 387 -16.87 -14.62 -10.28
CA PRO A 387 -17.87 -15.19 -9.38
C PRO A 387 -17.61 -14.85 -7.90
N ASP A 388 -16.34 -14.78 -7.47
CA ASP A 388 -15.99 -14.43 -6.09
C ASP A 388 -16.39 -12.99 -5.76
N ARG A 389 -16.08 -12.04 -6.66
CA ARG A 389 -16.51 -10.65 -6.51
C ARG A 389 -18.03 -10.53 -6.50
N ALA A 390 -18.73 -11.23 -7.39
CA ALA A 390 -20.18 -11.22 -7.41
C ALA A 390 -20.78 -11.76 -6.09
N ALA A 391 -20.17 -12.77 -5.49
CA ALA A 391 -20.56 -13.28 -4.18
C ALA A 391 -20.32 -12.25 -3.06
N LEU A 392 -19.19 -11.53 -3.09
CA LEU A 392 -18.90 -10.45 -2.16
C LEU A 392 -19.88 -9.28 -2.29
N VAL A 393 -20.22 -8.86 -3.52
CA VAL A 393 -21.21 -7.82 -3.76
C VAL A 393 -22.59 -8.27 -3.27
N GLY A 394 -22.94 -9.54 -3.51
CA GLY A 394 -24.16 -10.15 -2.98
C GLY A 394 -24.19 -10.16 -1.45
N ASP A 395 -23.06 -10.42 -0.79
CA ASP A 395 -22.95 -10.34 0.66
C ASP A 395 -23.12 -8.90 1.18
N LEU A 396 -22.44 -7.94 0.55
CA LEU A 396 -22.60 -6.52 0.87
C LEU A 396 -24.07 -6.09 0.78
N LYS A 397 -24.75 -6.42 -0.33
CA LYS A 397 -26.19 -6.12 -0.51
C LYS A 397 -27.08 -6.76 0.55
N ARG A 398 -26.75 -7.97 1.02
CA ARG A 398 -27.51 -8.63 2.11
C ARG A 398 -27.32 -7.94 3.45
N ARG A 399 -26.10 -7.48 3.76
CA ARG A 399 -25.77 -6.86 5.06
C ARG A 399 -26.27 -5.42 5.17
N GLU A 400 -26.04 -4.61 4.14
CA GLU A 400 -26.50 -3.21 4.10
C GLU A 400 -28.00 -3.11 3.82
N GLY A 401 -28.56 -4.10 3.13
CA GLY A 401 -29.92 -4.03 2.60
C GLY A 401 -30.03 -3.15 1.36
N PRO A 402 -31.26 -2.94 0.84
CA PRO A 402 -31.49 -2.09 -0.32
C PRO A 402 -31.17 -0.62 -0.02
N VAL A 403 -30.36 0.02 -0.87
CA VAL A 403 -30.01 1.44 -0.77
C VAL A 403 -30.68 2.19 -1.92
N HIS A 404 -31.95 2.57 -1.72
CA HIS A 404 -32.72 3.31 -2.72
C HIS A 404 -32.54 4.83 -2.54
N VAL A 405 -32.17 5.51 -3.62
CA VAL A 405 -32.00 6.97 -3.62
C VAL A 405 -33.07 7.72 -4.42
N GLY A 406 -33.96 7.01 -5.13
CA GLY A 406 -35.00 7.62 -5.95
C GLY A 406 -34.40 8.45 -7.09
N ASP A 407 -34.87 9.70 -7.21
CA ASP A 407 -34.36 10.66 -8.19
C ASP A 407 -33.17 11.49 -7.68
N ALA A 408 -32.78 11.34 -6.41
CA ALA A 408 -31.66 12.06 -5.84
C ALA A 408 -30.32 11.53 -6.39
N GLY A 409 -29.34 12.43 -6.52
CA GLY A 409 -27.94 12.02 -6.68
C GLY A 409 -27.42 11.35 -5.42
N ALA A 410 -26.27 10.67 -5.51
CA ALA A 410 -25.61 10.02 -4.38
C ALA A 410 -24.13 10.40 -4.31
N LEU A 411 -23.64 10.72 -3.11
CA LEU A 411 -22.28 11.16 -2.86
C LEU A 411 -21.64 10.31 -1.75
N ALA A 412 -20.42 9.82 -1.98
CA ALA A 412 -19.54 9.35 -0.91
C ALA A 412 -18.43 10.36 -0.62
N LEU A 413 -18.24 10.66 0.66
CA LEU A 413 -17.10 11.42 1.17
C LEU A 413 -16.04 10.44 1.67
N VAL A 414 -14.87 10.43 1.02
CA VAL A 414 -13.77 9.52 1.33
C VAL A 414 -12.57 10.29 1.85
N PHE A 415 -12.02 9.87 2.98
CA PHE A 415 -10.94 10.55 3.68
C PHE A 415 -9.70 9.67 3.67
N ASP A 416 -8.63 10.17 3.04
CA ASP A 416 -7.40 9.42 2.98
C ASP A 416 -6.55 9.62 4.21
N HIS A 417 -6.59 8.60 5.07
CA HIS A 417 -5.90 8.53 6.35
C HIS A 417 -5.85 9.86 7.11
N GLY A 418 -4.69 10.26 7.65
CA GLY A 418 -4.57 11.54 8.37
C GLY A 418 -5.38 11.60 9.66
N THR A 419 -5.37 10.51 10.44
CA THR A 419 -6.31 10.29 11.55
C THR A 419 -6.23 11.37 12.64
N THR A 420 -5.08 12.05 12.81
CA THR A 420 -4.96 13.20 13.72
C THR A 420 -5.87 14.35 13.27
N ALA A 421 -5.74 14.80 12.02
CA ALA A 421 -6.54 15.89 11.49
C ALA A 421 -8.02 15.48 11.35
N PHE A 422 -8.27 14.20 11.06
CA PHE A 422 -9.63 13.68 11.03
C PHE A 422 -10.32 13.81 12.39
N ARG A 423 -9.66 13.37 13.48
CA ARG A 423 -10.14 13.55 14.85
C ARG A 423 -10.35 15.01 15.20
N ASP A 424 -9.34 15.84 14.91
CA ASP A 424 -9.26 17.20 15.47
C ASP A 424 -10.27 18.16 14.83
N TRP A 425 -10.60 17.99 13.54
CA TRP A 425 -11.51 18.92 12.88
C TRP A 425 -12.48 18.29 11.86
N VAL A 426 -12.09 17.28 11.08
CA VAL A 426 -12.99 16.75 10.03
C VAL A 426 -14.21 16.05 10.64
N TRP A 427 -13.99 15.12 11.57
CA TRP A 427 -15.06 14.35 12.20
C TRP A 427 -16.06 15.26 12.94
N PRO A 428 -15.61 16.24 13.77
CA PRO A 428 -16.51 17.25 14.31
C PRO A 428 -17.34 18.00 13.26
N GLU A 429 -16.76 18.40 12.13
CA GLU A 429 -17.48 19.13 11.07
C GLU A 429 -18.50 18.27 10.32
N LEU A 430 -18.25 16.96 10.16
CA LEU A 430 -19.23 16.01 9.62
C LEU A 430 -20.40 15.83 10.58
N LYS A 431 -20.12 15.59 11.87
CA LYS A 431 -21.16 15.42 12.90
C LYS A 431 -22.05 16.65 13.04
N LYS A 432 -21.49 17.86 12.96
CA LYS A 432 -22.27 19.12 12.97
C LYS A 432 -23.32 19.19 11.86
N ARG A 433 -23.06 18.52 10.75
CA ARG A 433 -23.93 18.53 9.56
C ARG A 433 -24.72 17.25 9.38
N ASP A 434 -24.60 16.28 10.29
CA ASP A 434 -25.18 14.94 10.15
C ASP A 434 -24.75 14.23 8.85
N LEU A 435 -23.46 14.33 8.52
CA LEU A 435 -22.87 13.70 7.34
C LEU A 435 -22.09 12.44 7.72
N VAL A 436 -22.17 11.43 6.87
CA VAL A 436 -21.41 10.17 6.97
C VAL A 436 -20.19 10.18 6.04
N GLY A 437 -19.29 9.23 6.24
CA GLY A 437 -18.03 9.16 5.49
C GLY A 437 -17.42 7.78 5.41
N THR A 438 -16.31 7.69 4.68
CA THR A 438 -15.46 6.49 4.64
C THR A 438 -14.01 6.88 4.81
N MET A 439 -13.32 6.31 5.80
CA MET A 439 -11.91 6.57 6.02
C MET A 439 -11.07 5.40 5.50
N SER A 440 -10.09 5.69 4.64
CA SER A 440 -9.13 4.71 4.16
C SER A 440 -7.93 4.61 5.09
N LEU A 441 -7.59 3.39 5.51
CA LEU A 441 -6.50 3.13 6.46
C LEU A 441 -5.55 2.04 5.95
N ALA A 442 -4.25 2.31 6.06
CA ALA A 442 -3.17 1.33 6.06
C ALA A 442 -2.88 0.89 7.51
N PRO A 443 -3.19 -0.36 7.91
CA PRO A 443 -3.13 -0.78 9.31
C PRO A 443 -1.71 -0.75 9.90
N GLU A 444 -0.67 -0.89 9.08
CA GLU A 444 0.72 -0.88 9.57
C GLU A 444 1.23 0.53 9.89
N ILE A 445 0.56 1.56 9.35
CA ILE A 445 0.86 2.97 9.65
C ILE A 445 -0.10 3.52 10.69
N HIS A 446 -1.40 3.25 10.55
CA HIS A 446 -2.41 4.00 11.28
C HIS A 446 -2.89 3.33 12.56
N LEU A 447 -2.52 2.06 12.78
CA LEU A 447 -2.84 1.33 14.00
C LEU A 447 -1.55 1.04 14.78
N ASP A 448 -1.71 0.67 16.05
CA ASP A 448 -0.61 0.26 16.96
C ASP A 448 0.48 1.32 17.15
N GLU A 449 0.12 2.60 17.14
CA GLU A 449 1.02 3.71 17.47
C GLU A 449 2.24 3.88 16.53
N LYS A 450 2.26 3.18 15.40
CA LYS A 450 3.33 3.23 14.40
C LYS A 450 3.32 4.49 13.52
N GLY A 451 2.23 5.24 13.54
CA GLY A 451 2.01 6.43 12.72
C GLY A 451 2.83 7.64 13.14
N ASP A 452 3.17 8.49 12.18
CA ASP A 452 3.77 9.79 12.48
C ASP A 452 2.76 10.78 13.10
N SER A 453 3.15 12.05 13.29
CA SER A 453 2.27 13.07 13.88
C SER A 453 0.93 13.27 13.16
N ARG A 454 0.80 12.88 11.89
CA ARG A 454 -0.44 12.96 11.10
C ARG A 454 -1.41 11.81 11.40
N HIS A 455 -0.96 10.75 12.07
CA HIS A 455 -1.69 9.49 12.24
C HIS A 455 -1.73 9.04 13.71
N ARG A 456 -2.24 9.90 14.61
CA ARG A 456 -2.20 9.71 16.07
C ARG A 456 -3.54 9.35 16.72
N ALA A 457 -4.58 9.06 15.95
CA ALA A 457 -5.80 8.52 16.54
C ALA A 457 -5.57 7.09 17.03
N THR A 458 -6.09 6.77 18.21
CA THR A 458 -6.07 5.43 18.79
C THR A 458 -7.09 4.52 18.12
N ASN A 459 -6.90 3.20 18.24
CA ASN A 459 -7.85 2.22 17.73
C ASN A 459 -9.25 2.40 18.36
N ASP A 460 -9.33 2.80 19.62
CA ASP A 460 -10.60 3.03 20.33
C ASP A 460 -11.32 4.29 19.84
N GLU A 461 -10.59 5.36 19.52
CA GLU A 461 -11.16 6.55 18.87
C GLU A 461 -11.75 6.19 17.50
N ILE A 462 -11.01 5.40 16.71
CA ILE A 462 -11.48 4.96 15.38
C ILE A 462 -12.72 4.06 15.51
N LYS A 463 -12.73 3.12 16.46
CA LYS A 463 -13.92 2.30 16.77
C LYS A 463 -15.12 3.14 17.16
N ALA A 464 -14.92 4.20 17.93
CA ALA A 464 -16.00 5.12 18.29
C ALA A 464 -16.59 5.80 17.04
N TRP A 465 -15.76 6.20 16.06
CA TRP A 465 -16.26 6.75 14.80
C TRP A 465 -17.01 5.72 13.97
N VAL A 466 -16.55 4.46 13.96
CA VAL A 466 -17.25 3.35 13.29
C VAL A 466 -18.63 3.13 13.89
N ASN A 467 -18.73 3.09 15.22
CA ASN A 467 -20.01 2.97 15.93
C ASN A 467 -20.97 4.13 15.62
N ASP A 468 -20.42 5.30 15.32
CA ASP A 468 -21.15 6.51 14.93
C ASP A 468 -21.49 6.56 13.43
N GLY A 469 -21.16 5.54 12.64
CA GLY A 469 -21.52 5.41 11.22
C GLY A 469 -20.40 5.67 10.21
N LEU A 470 -19.13 5.79 10.64
CA LEU A 470 -17.99 5.84 9.73
C LEU A 470 -17.71 4.45 9.15
N ALA A 471 -17.63 4.34 7.82
CA ALA A 471 -17.12 3.12 7.18
C ALA A 471 -15.59 3.14 7.09
N ILE A 472 -14.96 1.97 7.17
CA ILE A 472 -13.51 1.80 6.99
C ILE A 472 -13.24 1.15 5.64
N ALA A 473 -12.27 1.71 4.91
CA ALA A 473 -11.72 1.11 3.72
C ALA A 473 -10.25 0.70 3.95
N SER A 474 -9.82 -0.38 3.30
CA SER A 474 -8.41 -0.72 3.24
C SER A 474 -7.70 0.21 2.27
N HIS A 475 -6.50 0.62 2.67
CA HIS A 475 -5.63 1.50 1.90
C HIS A 475 -4.24 0.88 1.71
N SER A 476 -4.21 -0.41 1.38
CA SER A 476 -3.06 -1.31 1.49
C SER A 476 -2.61 -1.57 2.93
N GLY A 477 -1.53 -2.34 3.13
CA GLY A 477 -0.94 -2.64 4.44
C GLY A 477 -0.15 -1.45 4.99
N ASP A 478 0.72 -0.86 4.16
CA ASP A 478 1.71 0.16 4.56
C ASP A 478 1.77 1.38 3.62
N HIS A 479 0.75 1.59 2.77
CA HIS A 479 0.72 2.68 1.79
C HIS A 479 1.87 2.62 0.75
N ALA A 480 2.43 1.44 0.49
CA ALA A 480 3.51 1.24 -0.49
C ALA A 480 3.14 0.33 -1.68
N GLY A 481 4.10 0.23 -2.59
CA GLY A 481 4.11 -0.76 -3.66
C GLY A 481 4.32 -2.18 -3.14
N ALA A 482 3.88 -3.18 -3.88
CA ALA A 482 4.23 -4.58 -3.64
C ALA A 482 5.28 -5.07 -4.66
N LYS A 483 6.34 -5.72 -4.19
CA LYS A 483 7.42 -6.25 -5.06
C LYS A 483 7.26 -7.74 -5.34
N THR A 484 6.86 -8.49 -4.31
CA THR A 484 6.69 -9.96 -4.37
C THR A 484 5.21 -10.35 -4.31
N THR A 485 4.93 -11.62 -4.60
CA THR A 485 3.58 -12.18 -4.46
C THR A 485 3.12 -12.17 -3.00
N THR A 486 4.05 -12.44 -2.07
CA THR A 486 3.80 -12.34 -0.63
C THR A 486 3.47 -10.90 -0.22
N ASP A 487 4.17 -9.90 -0.77
CA ASP A 487 3.83 -8.49 -0.53
C ASP A 487 2.42 -8.19 -1.03
N ILE A 488 2.05 -8.64 -2.24
CA ILE A 488 0.70 -8.44 -2.79
C ILE A 488 -0.37 -8.98 -1.82
N TYR A 489 -0.17 -10.20 -1.31
CA TYR A 489 -1.10 -10.81 -0.35
C TYR A 489 -1.15 -10.06 0.99
N ARG A 490 0.00 -9.62 1.52
CA ARG A 490 0.09 -8.78 2.73
C ARG A 490 -0.68 -7.47 2.55
N GLN A 491 -0.42 -6.77 1.44
CA GLN A 491 -1.00 -5.47 1.13
C GLN A 491 -2.52 -5.56 0.92
N ILE A 492 -3.04 -6.65 0.33
CA ILE A 492 -4.46 -6.76 -0.05
C ILE A 492 -5.28 -7.54 0.99
N VAL A 493 -4.84 -8.73 1.37
CA VAL A 493 -5.65 -9.68 2.16
C VAL A 493 -5.38 -9.51 3.65
N VAL A 494 -4.11 -9.49 4.05
CA VAL A 494 -3.74 -9.36 5.48
C VAL A 494 -4.10 -7.98 6.02
N SER A 495 -3.96 -6.93 5.21
CA SER A 495 -4.40 -5.58 5.59
C SER A 495 -5.90 -5.52 5.94
N LYS A 496 -6.76 -6.15 5.12
CA LYS A 496 -8.19 -6.30 5.41
C LYS A 496 -8.40 -6.97 6.76
N GLN A 497 -7.82 -8.16 6.94
CA GLN A 497 -8.01 -8.96 8.15
C GLN A 497 -7.54 -8.21 9.41
N THR A 498 -6.44 -7.48 9.30
CA THR A 498 -5.90 -6.67 10.39
C THR A 498 -6.85 -5.53 10.77
N LEU A 499 -7.38 -4.81 9.77
CA LEU A 499 -8.36 -3.75 10.02
C LEU A 499 -9.64 -4.32 10.64
N GLU A 500 -10.20 -5.40 10.08
CA GLU A 500 -11.43 -6.01 10.60
C GLU A 500 -11.26 -6.49 12.04
N THR A 501 -10.12 -7.13 12.34
CA THR A 501 -9.83 -7.65 13.68
C THR A 501 -9.63 -6.53 14.69
N LYS A 502 -8.84 -5.51 14.34
CA LYS A 502 -8.47 -4.47 15.30
C LYS A 502 -9.58 -3.45 15.53
N LEU A 503 -10.42 -3.19 14.54
CA LEU A 503 -11.48 -2.19 14.59
C LEU A 503 -12.87 -2.80 14.80
N ASP A 504 -12.98 -4.14 14.88
CA ASP A 504 -14.23 -4.88 15.10
C ASP A 504 -15.33 -4.46 14.11
N THR A 505 -14.97 -4.38 12.83
CA THR A 505 -15.86 -3.93 11.76
C THR A 505 -15.55 -4.64 10.45
N LYS A 506 -16.44 -4.53 9.47
CA LYS A 506 -16.22 -5.06 8.12
C LYS A 506 -15.56 -4.03 7.22
N VAL A 507 -14.64 -4.52 6.38
CA VAL A 507 -13.89 -3.68 5.43
C VAL A 507 -14.20 -4.15 4.02
N ASP A 508 -15.22 -3.54 3.43
CA ASP A 508 -15.73 -3.91 2.09
C ASP A 508 -15.10 -3.12 0.95
N CYS A 509 -14.35 -2.07 1.29
CA CYS A 509 -13.79 -1.15 0.32
C CYS A 509 -12.27 -1.28 0.25
N TRP A 510 -11.76 -1.30 -0.98
CA TRP A 510 -10.38 -0.96 -1.30
C TRP A 510 -10.31 0.46 -1.86
N VAL A 511 -9.54 1.31 -1.19
CA VAL A 511 -9.19 2.63 -1.68
C VAL A 511 -7.76 2.58 -2.16
N GLN A 512 -7.54 2.65 -3.47
CA GLN A 512 -6.20 2.50 -4.05
C GLN A 512 -5.23 3.58 -3.53
N PRO A 513 -4.09 3.20 -2.91
CA PRO A 513 -3.08 4.16 -2.47
C PRO A 513 -2.35 4.79 -3.65
N GLY A 514 -1.99 6.06 -3.49
CA GLY A 514 -1.05 6.77 -4.35
C GLY A 514 0.37 6.59 -3.82
N TYR A 515 1.24 5.91 -4.55
CA TYR A 515 2.61 5.66 -4.12
C TYR A 515 3.58 5.66 -5.32
N SER A 516 4.88 5.74 -5.05
CA SER A 516 5.90 5.63 -6.10
C SER A 516 6.07 4.19 -6.56
N THR A 517 5.97 3.93 -7.86
CA THR A 517 6.19 2.58 -8.44
C THR A 517 7.60 2.04 -8.21
N SER A 518 8.56 2.88 -7.81
CA SER A 518 9.88 2.45 -7.33
C SER A 518 9.82 1.59 -6.06
N LEU A 519 8.73 1.69 -5.29
CA LEU A 519 8.48 0.89 -4.08
C LEU A 519 7.89 -0.49 -4.41
N GLY A 520 7.57 -0.77 -5.67
CA GLY A 520 6.94 -2.00 -6.13
C GLY A 520 5.79 -1.69 -7.08
N THR A 521 5.53 -2.58 -8.03
CA THR A 521 4.52 -2.36 -9.09
C THR A 521 3.32 -3.29 -8.95
N TYR A 522 3.17 -4.00 -7.83
CA TYR A 522 2.19 -5.08 -7.68
C TYR A 522 2.25 -6.05 -8.87
N LYS A 523 3.50 -6.36 -9.29
CA LYS A 523 3.83 -7.23 -10.42
C LYS A 523 3.06 -6.89 -11.71
N GLY A 524 2.98 -5.59 -12.02
CA GLY A 524 2.39 -5.08 -13.26
C GLY A 524 1.03 -4.41 -13.10
N PHE A 525 0.37 -4.54 -11.95
CA PHE A 525 -0.87 -3.78 -11.66
C PHE A 525 -0.64 -2.27 -11.51
N GLY A 526 0.58 -1.90 -11.09
CA GLY A 526 0.96 -0.53 -10.79
C GLY A 526 0.04 0.08 -9.74
N THR A 527 -0.32 1.33 -9.96
CA THR A 527 -1.19 2.11 -9.07
C THR A 527 -2.67 2.04 -9.45
N GLY A 528 -3.10 1.08 -10.29
CA GLY A 528 -4.51 0.89 -10.65
C GLY A 528 -5.04 1.90 -11.68
N GLN A 529 -4.19 2.36 -12.61
CA GLN A 529 -4.59 3.29 -13.69
C GLN A 529 -5.35 2.61 -14.84
N ASN A 530 -5.01 1.37 -15.19
CA ASN A 530 -5.56 0.73 -16.37
C ASN A 530 -6.63 -0.30 -15.98
N ALA A 531 -7.79 -0.23 -16.64
CA ALA A 531 -8.88 -1.19 -16.43
C ALA A 531 -8.43 -2.64 -16.66
N ILE A 532 -7.56 -2.86 -17.66
CA ILE A 532 -7.10 -4.19 -18.03
C ILE A 532 -6.29 -4.84 -16.90
N ASP A 533 -5.57 -4.05 -16.10
CA ASP A 533 -4.70 -4.57 -15.05
C ASP A 533 -5.52 -5.20 -13.91
N TYR A 534 -6.77 -4.77 -13.70
CA TYR A 534 -7.67 -5.39 -12.73
C TYR A 534 -8.03 -6.84 -13.08
N THR A 535 -7.93 -7.24 -14.34
CA THR A 535 -8.26 -8.61 -14.80
C THR A 535 -7.02 -9.37 -15.26
N ALA A 536 -6.04 -8.69 -15.85
CA ALA A 536 -4.83 -9.30 -16.40
C ALA A 536 -3.76 -9.59 -15.32
N SER A 537 -3.70 -8.80 -14.25
CA SER A 537 -2.73 -8.99 -13.17
C SER A 537 -3.29 -9.84 -12.02
N MET A 538 -2.40 -10.56 -11.34
CA MET A 538 -2.76 -11.30 -10.12
C MET A 538 -3.29 -10.35 -9.03
N ALA A 539 -2.64 -9.19 -8.82
CA ALA A 539 -3.07 -8.24 -7.80
C ALA A 539 -4.47 -7.68 -8.09
N GLY A 540 -4.77 -7.37 -9.35
CA GLY A 540 -6.09 -6.92 -9.79
C GLY A 540 -7.18 -7.95 -9.52
N ARG A 541 -6.92 -9.23 -9.86
CA ARG A 541 -7.86 -10.33 -9.59
C ARG A 541 -8.02 -10.59 -8.09
N LEU A 542 -6.93 -10.56 -7.32
CA LEU A 542 -6.97 -10.73 -5.87
C LEU A 542 -7.77 -9.61 -5.17
N LEU A 543 -7.65 -8.37 -5.64
CA LEU A 543 -8.50 -7.27 -5.16
C LEU A 543 -9.99 -7.60 -5.32
N GLN A 544 -10.38 -8.09 -6.50
CA GLN A 544 -11.76 -8.47 -6.80
C GLN A 544 -12.25 -9.67 -5.97
N GLN A 545 -11.36 -10.61 -5.62
CA GLN A 545 -11.67 -11.70 -4.69
C GLN A 545 -11.74 -11.27 -3.21
N THR A 546 -11.23 -10.09 -2.88
CA THR A 546 -11.10 -9.63 -1.50
C THR A 546 -12.12 -8.55 -1.14
N TYR A 547 -12.47 -7.70 -2.10
CA TYR A 547 -13.33 -6.52 -1.88
C TYR A 547 -14.46 -6.43 -2.91
N PRO A 548 -15.72 -6.24 -2.46
CA PRO A 548 -16.82 -5.93 -3.38
C PRO A 548 -16.68 -4.54 -4.04
N VAL A 549 -16.06 -3.58 -3.34
CA VAL A 549 -15.93 -2.19 -3.79
C VAL A 549 -14.47 -1.81 -3.92
N ILE A 550 -14.06 -1.40 -5.12
CA ILE A 550 -12.65 -1.16 -5.45
C ILE A 550 -12.55 0.16 -6.20
N THR A 551 -11.92 1.15 -5.59
CA THR A 551 -11.58 2.41 -6.28
C THR A 551 -10.17 2.33 -6.88
N GLY A 552 -9.87 3.23 -7.81
CA GLY A 552 -8.62 3.28 -8.55
C GLY A 552 -8.47 4.59 -9.30
N TYR A 553 -7.78 4.51 -10.45
CA TYR A 553 -7.55 5.65 -11.33
C TYR A 553 -8.06 5.40 -12.76
N VAL A 554 -9.04 4.50 -12.92
CA VAL A 554 -9.61 4.13 -14.22
C VAL A 554 -10.65 5.15 -14.67
N GLY A 555 -10.55 5.58 -15.94
CA GLY A 555 -11.53 6.42 -16.62
C GLY A 555 -11.23 7.92 -16.58
N ASP A 556 -12.00 8.69 -17.35
CA ASP A 556 -11.83 10.15 -17.51
C ASP A 556 -12.94 10.97 -16.84
N ASP A 557 -13.94 10.31 -16.25
CA ASP A 557 -15.07 10.96 -15.59
C ASP A 557 -15.00 10.75 -14.06
N TYR A 558 -15.74 11.58 -13.32
CA TYR A 558 -15.92 11.49 -11.88
C TYR A 558 -17.39 11.32 -11.49
N ILE A 559 -18.32 11.34 -12.45
CA ILE A 559 -19.75 11.14 -12.23
C ILE A 559 -20.18 9.84 -12.90
N TYR A 560 -20.90 9.00 -12.14
CA TYR A 560 -21.23 7.64 -12.57
C TYR A 560 -22.74 7.40 -12.60
N PRO A 561 -23.23 6.52 -13.49
CA PRO A 561 -24.64 6.13 -13.49
C PRO A 561 -25.07 5.53 -12.15
N MET A 562 -26.37 5.59 -11.85
CA MET A 562 -26.97 4.98 -10.66
C MET A 562 -27.07 3.44 -10.79
N GLN A 563 -25.91 2.80 -10.92
CA GLN A 563 -25.68 1.36 -11.07
C GLN A 563 -24.49 0.97 -10.19
N GLU A 564 -24.18 -0.33 -10.11
CA GLU A 564 -22.98 -0.78 -9.41
C GLU A 564 -21.73 -0.02 -9.91
N LEU A 565 -20.89 0.45 -8.98
CA LEU A 565 -19.69 1.17 -9.35
C LEU A 565 -18.72 0.26 -10.12
N PRO A 566 -18.10 0.75 -11.22
CA PRO A 566 -17.07 0.00 -11.92
C PRO A 566 -15.87 -0.32 -11.03
N VAL A 567 -15.18 -1.41 -11.32
CA VAL A 567 -13.91 -1.74 -10.66
C VAL A 567 -12.85 -0.72 -11.04
N GLY A 568 -12.12 -0.21 -10.04
CA GLY A 568 -11.05 0.77 -10.24
C GLY A 568 -11.54 2.20 -10.44
N VAL A 569 -12.81 2.47 -10.08
CA VAL A 569 -13.47 3.77 -10.26
C VAL A 569 -12.66 4.94 -9.68
N ARG A 570 -12.59 6.05 -10.43
CA ARG A 570 -11.91 7.29 -10.02
C ARG A 570 -12.70 8.09 -9.01
N ARG A 571 -11.96 8.88 -8.25
CA ARG A 571 -12.43 9.80 -7.21
C ARG A 571 -11.87 11.21 -7.44
N SER A 572 -12.66 12.24 -7.18
CA SER A 572 -12.25 13.64 -7.35
C SER A 572 -11.46 14.14 -6.14
N LEU A 573 -10.42 14.95 -6.35
CA LEU A 573 -9.52 15.41 -5.28
C LEU A 573 -9.72 16.90 -4.98
N ILE A 574 -10.11 17.24 -3.74
CA ILE A 574 -10.36 18.62 -3.29
C ILE A 574 -9.24 19.17 -2.39
N GLU A 575 -8.01 19.18 -2.89
CA GLU A 575 -6.84 19.61 -2.11
C GLU A 575 -6.14 20.85 -2.66
N LYS A 576 -6.36 21.17 -3.92
CA LYS A 576 -5.77 22.33 -4.57
C LYS A 576 -6.81 23.42 -4.71
N LYS A 577 -6.38 24.68 -4.59
CA LYS A 577 -7.27 25.83 -4.64
C LYS A 577 -8.03 25.91 -5.97
N ASP A 578 -7.36 25.53 -7.06
CA ASP A 578 -7.91 25.51 -8.42
C ASP A 578 -8.89 24.35 -8.68
N THR A 579 -8.87 23.26 -7.88
CA THR A 579 -9.81 22.14 -8.04
C THR A 579 -11.10 22.30 -7.24
N VAL A 580 -11.16 23.20 -6.25
CA VAL A 580 -12.34 23.38 -5.37
C VAL A 580 -13.62 23.64 -6.17
N ALA A 581 -13.59 24.57 -7.13
CA ALA A 581 -14.75 24.91 -7.94
C ALA A 581 -15.21 23.72 -8.80
N GLN A 582 -14.28 22.96 -9.35
CA GLN A 582 -14.58 21.79 -10.18
C GLN A 582 -15.23 20.66 -9.36
N VAL A 583 -14.72 20.37 -8.17
CA VAL A 583 -15.32 19.33 -7.31
C VAL A 583 -16.72 19.72 -6.83
N ARG A 584 -16.94 21.01 -6.52
CA ARG A 584 -18.28 21.53 -6.20
C ARG A 584 -19.24 21.35 -7.37
N ASP A 585 -18.80 21.64 -8.58
CA ASP A 585 -19.58 21.46 -9.81
C ASP A 585 -19.95 19.98 -10.03
N TYR A 586 -19.02 19.04 -9.81
CA TYR A 586 -19.35 17.61 -9.89
C TYR A 586 -20.45 17.18 -8.91
N VAL A 587 -20.43 17.70 -7.67
CA VAL A 587 -21.49 17.41 -6.68
C VAL A 587 -22.83 18.01 -7.11
N GLN A 588 -22.84 19.24 -7.63
CA GLN A 588 -24.07 19.87 -8.14
C GLN A 588 -24.64 19.09 -9.31
N GLN A 589 -23.82 18.76 -10.31
CA GLN A 589 -24.23 17.94 -11.45
C GLN A 589 -24.77 16.57 -11.02
N THR A 590 -24.14 15.96 -10.00
CA THR A 590 -24.58 14.68 -9.44
C THR A 590 -25.98 14.78 -8.84
N ALA A 591 -26.23 15.85 -8.06
CA ALA A 591 -27.53 16.12 -7.46
C ALA A 591 -28.60 16.45 -8.52
N GLU A 592 -28.25 17.18 -9.57
CA GLU A 592 -29.17 17.56 -10.64
C GLU A 592 -29.55 16.40 -11.57
N LYS A 593 -28.60 15.50 -11.84
CA LYS A 593 -28.76 14.41 -12.82
C LYS A 593 -29.17 13.07 -12.18
N GLY A 594 -29.21 12.97 -10.85
CA GLY A 594 -29.52 11.71 -10.15
C GLY A 594 -28.43 10.65 -10.38
N LEU A 595 -27.16 11.06 -10.30
CA LEU A 595 -25.98 10.23 -10.57
C LEU A 595 -25.18 9.94 -9.29
N LYS A 596 -24.03 9.27 -9.40
CA LYS A 596 -23.11 8.96 -8.28
C LYS A 596 -21.82 9.77 -8.38
N HIS A 597 -21.27 10.19 -7.24
CA HIS A 597 -19.95 10.82 -7.16
C HIS A 597 -19.17 10.36 -5.92
N ILE A 598 -17.84 10.37 -6.04
CA ILE A 598 -16.91 10.08 -4.95
C ILE A 598 -15.97 11.28 -4.81
N SER A 599 -16.07 12.00 -3.70
CA SER A 599 -15.15 13.07 -3.33
C SER A 599 -14.10 12.55 -2.35
N PHE A 600 -12.87 13.01 -2.49
CA PHE A 600 -11.71 12.48 -1.79
C PHE A 600 -10.71 13.59 -1.41
N PHE A 601 -10.10 13.47 -0.24
CA PHE A 601 -8.93 14.26 0.17
C PHE A 601 -8.24 13.68 1.41
N HIS A 602 -7.03 14.15 1.67
CA HIS A 602 -6.23 13.91 2.85
C HIS A 602 -6.57 14.96 3.93
N PRO A 603 -7.09 14.57 5.10
CA PRO A 603 -7.46 15.48 6.19
C PRO A 603 -6.36 16.48 6.62
N TYR A 604 -5.09 16.09 6.54
CA TYR A 604 -3.96 16.94 6.95
C TYR A 604 -3.47 17.89 5.85
N ALA A 605 -3.94 17.75 4.61
CA ALA A 605 -3.44 18.54 3.48
C ALA A 605 -4.03 19.96 3.43
N LEU A 606 -5.07 20.25 4.21
CA LEU A 606 -5.79 21.53 4.15
C LEU A 606 -5.31 22.50 5.24
N PRO A 607 -4.53 23.54 4.88
CA PRO A 607 -4.11 24.56 5.83
C PRO A 607 -5.26 25.53 6.18
N GLU A 608 -5.05 26.38 7.18
CA GLU A 608 -5.98 27.47 7.51
C GLU A 608 -6.04 28.53 6.40
N SER A 609 -4.93 28.76 5.70
CA SER A 609 -4.81 29.74 4.63
C SER A 609 -3.77 29.29 3.59
N SER A 610 -4.09 29.43 2.30
CA SER A 610 -3.16 29.15 1.20
C SER A 610 -3.71 29.72 -0.12
N ASP A 611 -2.81 30.13 -1.00
CA ASP A 611 -3.13 30.48 -2.39
C ASP A 611 -3.00 29.27 -3.34
N ILE A 612 -2.38 28.19 -2.89
CA ILE A 612 -2.08 27.00 -3.71
C ILE A 612 -2.98 25.83 -3.33
N TYR A 613 -3.14 25.60 -2.02
CA TYR A 613 -3.94 24.50 -1.49
C TYR A 613 -5.35 24.99 -1.13
N ALA A 614 -6.31 24.08 -1.21
CA ALA A 614 -7.62 24.30 -0.61
C ALA A 614 -7.45 24.45 0.90
N THR A 615 -8.19 25.37 1.50
CA THR A 615 -8.15 25.64 2.94
C THR A 615 -9.22 24.85 3.68
N LYS A 616 -9.12 24.77 5.01
CA LYS A 616 -10.21 24.24 5.84
C LYS A 616 -11.53 24.96 5.59
N LYS A 617 -11.50 26.29 5.37
CA LYS A 617 -12.68 27.08 5.04
C LYS A 617 -13.29 26.67 3.69
N ASP A 618 -12.47 26.45 2.68
CA ASP A 618 -12.94 25.97 1.37
C ASP A 618 -13.66 24.62 1.49
N TYR A 619 -13.13 23.71 2.33
CA TYR A 619 -13.74 22.41 2.56
C TYR A 619 -15.01 22.49 3.41
N ILE A 620 -15.05 23.36 4.41
CA ILE A 620 -16.28 23.65 5.18
C ILE A 620 -17.38 24.18 4.26
N ASP A 621 -17.06 25.12 3.35
CA ASP A 621 -18.02 25.66 2.38
C ASP A 621 -18.50 24.58 1.40
N PHE A 622 -17.66 23.59 1.10
CA PHE A 622 -18.03 22.41 0.34
C PHE A 622 -19.00 21.50 1.12
N LEU A 623 -18.73 21.23 2.40
CA LEU A 623 -19.65 20.47 3.26
C LEU A 623 -21.00 21.17 3.44
N ASP A 624 -21.02 22.50 3.53
CA ASP A 624 -22.26 23.29 3.60
C ASP A 624 -23.11 23.11 2.33
N LEU A 625 -22.49 23.16 1.15
CA LEU A 625 -23.17 22.86 -0.12
C LEU A 625 -23.75 21.44 -0.14
N VAL A 626 -22.97 20.45 0.32
CA VAL A 626 -23.41 19.05 0.39
C VAL A 626 -24.63 18.90 1.30
N ALA A 627 -24.60 19.52 2.48
CA ALA A 627 -25.73 19.51 3.42
C ALA A 627 -26.96 20.21 2.83
N GLU A 628 -26.79 21.36 2.18
CA GLU A 628 -27.89 22.07 1.50
C GLU A 628 -28.57 21.21 0.43
N LEU A 629 -27.80 20.54 -0.43
CA LEU A 629 -28.33 19.67 -1.47
C LEU A 629 -29.03 18.44 -0.89
N ARG A 630 -28.52 17.90 0.22
CA ARG A 630 -29.16 16.79 0.95
C ARG A 630 -30.50 17.23 1.55
N ASP A 631 -30.51 18.36 2.24
CA ASP A 631 -31.69 18.87 2.94
C ASP A 631 -32.78 19.30 1.94
N ALA A 632 -32.38 19.72 0.73
CA ALA A 632 -33.28 19.94 -0.40
C ALA A 632 -33.80 18.64 -1.06
N GLY A 633 -33.38 17.47 -0.58
CA GLY A 633 -33.79 16.16 -1.11
C GLY A 633 -33.15 15.80 -2.46
N LYS A 634 -32.17 16.58 -2.94
CA LYS A 634 -31.52 16.36 -4.24
C LYS A 634 -30.31 15.44 -4.17
N LEU A 635 -29.76 15.22 -2.98
CA LEU A 635 -28.55 14.42 -2.77
C LEU A 635 -28.70 13.48 -1.57
N LYS A 636 -28.21 12.25 -1.70
CA LYS A 636 -28.01 11.31 -0.60
C LYS A 636 -26.52 11.20 -0.30
N VAL A 637 -26.13 11.45 0.95
CA VAL A 637 -24.75 11.29 1.39
C VAL A 637 -24.65 9.92 2.04
N LEU A 638 -23.80 9.07 1.48
CA LEU A 638 -23.69 7.65 1.80
C LEU A 638 -22.23 7.31 2.13
N THR A 639 -22.03 6.21 2.86
CA THR A 639 -20.68 5.61 2.92
C THR A 639 -20.33 5.00 1.56
N LEU A 640 -19.04 4.79 1.28
CA LEU A 640 -18.60 4.21 0.02
C LEU A 640 -19.19 2.80 -0.27
N PRO A 641 -19.31 1.87 0.71
CA PRO A 641 -20.01 0.61 0.50
C PRO A 641 -21.47 0.81 0.05
N GLN A 642 -22.20 1.73 0.70
CA GLN A 642 -23.59 2.03 0.39
C GLN A 642 -23.72 2.69 -1.00
N LEU A 643 -22.86 3.65 -1.33
CA LEU A 643 -22.82 4.27 -2.66
C LEU A 643 -22.62 3.21 -3.75
N ALA A 644 -21.74 2.23 -3.52
CA ALA A 644 -21.43 1.21 -4.51
C ALA A 644 -22.66 0.38 -4.92
N ILE A 645 -23.56 0.10 -3.98
CA ILE A 645 -24.78 -0.68 -4.24
C ILE A 645 -26.04 0.18 -4.40
N ALA A 646 -25.94 1.50 -4.28
CA ALA A 646 -27.08 2.40 -4.39
C ALA A 646 -27.77 2.27 -5.76
N GLU A 647 -29.10 2.25 -5.75
CA GLU A 647 -29.96 2.14 -6.92
C GLU A 647 -31.12 3.11 -6.83
N LYS A 648 -31.86 3.27 -7.93
CA LYS A 648 -33.03 4.14 -7.95
C LYS A 648 -34.17 3.59 -7.09
#